data_AF-A0A669QUC6-F1
#
_entry.id   AF-A0A669QUC6-F1
#
_cell.length_a   1.000
_cell.length_b   1.000
_cell.length_c   1.000
_cell.angle_alpha   90.00
_cell.angle_beta   90.00
_cell.angle_gamma   90.00
#
_symmetry.space_group_name_H-M   'P 1'
#
loop_
_entity.id
_entity.type
_entity.pdbx_description
1 polymer ?
#
loop_
_entity_poly.entity_id
_entity_poly.type
_entity_poly.pdbx_seq_one_letter_code
_entity_poly.pdbx_strand_id
1 'polypeptide(L)'
;KATPKEIVAHSSNVSSLVLGKKSGRLLATGGDDCRVNVWSVNKPNCVMSLSGHTTPIESLQISAKEELIVAGSQSGSIRVWDLEAAKILRTLLGHKANICSLDFHPYGSFVASGSLDTDIKLWDVRRKGCIFKYKSHTQAVRCLRFSPDGKWLASAADDHTVKLWDLTAGKVMFEFTGHSGPVNVVEFHPSEYLLASGSSDRTIRFWDLEKFHVVSCIEEEATPVRCVLFNPDGCCLYGGYQDSLRVYGWEPERCFDVVLVNWGKVADLAICNNQLIGGSFAQSTVSSFVVDLSRVTKSGSVPHGLLRNDEPLAQPTPTGSSLRRSYDRPSTSCSKPQSRVKHSSESERRSPSSEEERDEKESKAEIQNPEDYKEIFQPKNAISRTPPRMNEPFPAPPEDGEFENNSLVGMELIVLKTGRVPEPFQRPPIASSTPLPRAEPSVIPAARNEPIGLKASDFLPALKNQSQTELVDEEIMSQIRKGHKTVCMVLTSRHKNLDTVRAVWSTSDIKNSVDSAVATNDLSVVVDLLNIVNQTASLWKLDLCTVVLPQIEKLLQSKYESYVQTGCTSLKLILQRFLPLITDILAAPPSVGVDITREERLHKCRLCYKQLKNISNIVKNKSGLSGRHGSAFRELHLLMAVLE
;
A
#
# COMPACT_ATOMS: atom_id res chain seq x y z
N LYS A 1 -0.90 30.68 5.18
CA LYS A 1 0.20 30.99 4.23
C LYS A 1 1.36 30.06 4.53
N ALA A 2 1.66 29.11 3.65
CA ALA A 2 2.88 28.30 3.73
C ALA A 2 4.02 29.10 3.07
N THR A 3 5.19 29.15 3.69
CA THR A 3 6.38 29.71 3.04
C THR A 3 6.95 28.68 2.07
N PRO A 4 7.19 29.03 0.78
CA PRO A 4 7.84 28.13 -0.15
C PRO A 4 9.23 27.75 0.35
N LYS A 5 9.59 26.49 0.19
CA LYS A 5 10.98 26.06 0.20
C LYS A 5 11.41 25.77 -1.21
N GLU A 6 12.31 26.61 -1.71
CA GLU A 6 12.84 26.55 -3.07
C GLU A 6 14.21 25.89 -3.06
N ILE A 7 14.42 24.98 -4.00
CA ILE A 7 15.68 24.31 -4.24
C ILE A 7 16.00 24.34 -5.73
N VAL A 8 17.28 24.49 -6.07
CA VAL A 8 17.76 24.26 -7.44
C VAL A 8 17.94 22.76 -7.60
N ALA A 9 16.97 22.12 -8.25
CA ALA A 9 16.89 20.67 -8.27
C ALA A 9 17.79 20.05 -9.34
N HIS A 10 17.98 20.71 -10.47
CA HIS A 10 18.73 20.18 -11.61
C HIS A 10 19.65 21.25 -12.21
N SER A 11 20.64 20.79 -12.99
CA SER A 11 21.49 21.71 -13.78
C SER A 11 20.77 22.25 -15.03
N SER A 12 19.72 21.54 -15.44
CA SER A 12 18.82 21.89 -16.54
C SER A 12 17.37 21.97 -16.02
N ASN A 13 16.40 22.11 -16.93
CA ASN A 13 14.99 22.18 -16.55
C ASN A 13 14.52 20.89 -15.86
N VAL A 14 13.65 21.07 -14.86
CA VAL A 14 12.83 20.03 -14.26
C VAL A 14 11.65 19.77 -15.19
N SER A 15 11.43 18.50 -15.49
CA SER A 15 10.40 18.02 -16.41
C SER A 15 9.31 17.24 -15.66
N SER A 16 9.67 16.59 -14.55
CA SER A 16 8.74 15.83 -13.72
C SER A 16 9.04 15.95 -12.23
N LEU A 17 7.98 15.83 -11.42
CA LEU A 17 8.03 15.93 -9.96
C LEU A 17 7.01 14.97 -9.37
N VAL A 18 7.41 14.24 -8.33
CA VAL A 18 6.49 13.35 -7.57
C VAL A 18 6.80 13.39 -6.08
N LEU A 19 5.76 13.38 -5.26
CA LEU A 19 5.82 13.33 -3.80
C LEU A 19 5.61 11.90 -3.27
N GLY A 20 6.35 11.56 -2.21
CA GLY A 20 6.15 10.32 -1.46
C GLY A 20 4.84 10.37 -0.67
N LYS A 21 3.83 9.62 -1.11
CA LYS A 21 2.48 9.64 -0.53
C LYS A 21 2.39 9.01 0.87
N LYS A 22 3.32 8.13 1.26
CA LYS A 22 3.24 7.38 2.54
C LYS A 22 3.84 8.18 3.69
N SER A 23 5.05 8.71 3.52
CA SER A 23 5.73 9.48 4.56
C SER A 23 5.45 10.98 4.49
N GLY A 24 5.11 11.50 3.30
CA GLY A 24 5.08 12.93 3.03
C GLY A 24 6.46 13.61 3.17
N ARG A 25 7.54 12.83 3.24
CA ARG A 25 8.90 13.33 3.51
C ARG A 25 9.82 13.22 2.31
N LEU A 26 9.41 12.50 1.27
CA LEU A 26 10.20 12.29 0.07
C LEU A 26 9.62 13.11 -1.08
N LEU A 27 10.53 13.65 -1.88
CA LEU A 27 10.26 14.36 -3.12
C LEU A 27 11.27 13.85 -4.14
N ALA A 28 10.81 13.46 -5.32
CA ALA A 28 11.69 13.10 -6.42
C ALA A 28 11.44 13.99 -7.63
N THR A 29 12.52 14.35 -8.31
CA THR A 29 12.51 15.27 -9.44
C THR A 29 13.28 14.65 -10.60
N GLY A 30 12.75 14.81 -11.80
CA GLY A 30 13.37 14.37 -13.04
C GLY A 30 13.71 15.59 -13.88
N GLY A 31 14.87 15.57 -14.49
CA GLY A 31 15.36 16.70 -15.29
C GLY A 31 15.78 16.34 -16.69
N ASP A 32 15.96 17.39 -17.49
CA ASP A 32 16.55 17.33 -18.82
C ASP A 32 18.05 16.95 -18.78
N ASP A 33 18.67 17.03 -17.60
CA ASP A 33 20.02 16.52 -17.35
C ASP A 33 20.09 14.99 -17.19
N CYS A 34 18.99 14.29 -17.52
CA CYS A 34 18.89 12.83 -17.54
C CYS A 34 19.07 12.17 -16.17
N ARG A 35 18.97 12.94 -15.08
CA ARG A 35 19.09 12.46 -13.70
C ARG A 35 17.76 12.51 -12.94
N VAL A 36 17.58 11.59 -12.01
CA VAL A 36 16.52 11.65 -11.00
C VAL A 36 17.14 12.06 -9.68
N ASN A 37 16.71 13.17 -9.10
CA ASN A 37 17.19 13.61 -7.80
C ASN A 37 16.12 13.37 -6.73
N VAL A 38 16.52 12.79 -5.61
CA VAL A 38 15.63 12.50 -4.47
C VAL A 38 16.00 13.43 -3.31
N TRP A 39 14.98 14.01 -2.72
CA TRP A 39 15.06 15.07 -1.73
C TRP A 39 14.22 14.70 -0.52
N SER A 40 14.64 15.20 0.64
CA SER A 40 13.76 15.23 1.80
C SER A 40 12.95 16.52 1.78
N VAL A 41 11.62 16.39 1.79
CA VAL A 41 10.73 17.55 1.92
C VAL A 41 11.14 18.31 3.17
N ASN A 42 11.28 19.63 3.04
CA ASN A 42 11.77 20.57 4.06
C ASN A 42 13.29 20.64 4.28
N LYS A 43 14.11 19.80 3.66
CA LYS A 43 15.57 19.93 3.70
C LYS A 43 16.07 20.43 2.33
N PRO A 44 17.07 21.35 2.30
CA PRO A 44 17.58 21.88 1.03
C PRO A 44 18.52 20.91 0.33
N ASN A 45 19.04 19.91 1.04
CA ASN A 45 20.06 18.99 0.53
C ASN A 45 19.42 17.84 -0.23
N CYS A 46 20.00 17.54 -1.40
CA CYS A 46 19.68 16.33 -2.14
C CYS A 46 20.14 15.12 -1.32
N VAL A 47 19.26 14.13 -1.17
CA VAL A 47 19.57 12.87 -0.47
C VAL A 47 20.43 12.00 -1.39
N MET A 48 19.99 11.84 -2.63
CA MET A 48 20.69 11.06 -3.64
C MET A 48 20.35 11.50 -5.06
N SER A 49 21.29 11.29 -5.97
CA SER A 49 21.12 11.48 -7.41
C SER A 49 21.27 10.16 -8.14
N LEU A 50 20.24 9.78 -8.90
CA LEU A 50 20.17 8.53 -9.65
C LEU A 50 20.50 8.82 -11.12
N SER A 51 21.56 8.18 -11.61
CA SER A 51 22.00 8.26 -12.99
C SER A 51 21.69 6.97 -13.76
N GLY A 52 21.74 7.03 -15.09
CA GLY A 52 21.62 5.88 -15.98
C GLY A 52 20.80 6.14 -17.24
N HIS A 53 19.86 7.10 -17.24
CA HIS A 53 19.24 7.52 -18.48
C HIS A 53 20.20 8.36 -19.32
N THR A 54 20.04 8.28 -20.64
CA THR A 54 20.81 9.03 -21.63
C THR A 54 19.98 10.14 -22.29
N THR A 55 18.70 10.21 -21.95
CA THR A 55 17.73 11.21 -22.46
C THR A 55 16.93 11.80 -21.30
N PRO A 56 16.34 13.00 -21.46
CA PRO A 56 15.50 13.64 -20.45
C PRO A 56 14.47 12.73 -19.80
N ILE A 57 14.18 12.94 -18.52
CA ILE A 57 13.20 12.15 -17.75
C ILE A 57 11.85 12.83 -17.81
N GLU A 58 10.86 12.17 -18.41
CA GLU A 58 9.54 12.77 -18.68
C GLU A 58 8.51 12.44 -17.60
N SER A 59 8.67 11.30 -16.92
CA SER A 59 7.74 10.86 -15.89
C SER A 59 8.44 10.13 -14.76
N LEU A 60 7.86 10.23 -13.58
CA LEU A 60 8.36 9.64 -12.34
C LEU A 60 7.20 9.10 -11.52
N GLN A 61 7.47 8.01 -10.79
CA GLN A 61 6.57 7.52 -9.75
C GLN A 61 7.36 6.87 -8.63
N ILE A 62 6.98 7.14 -7.38
CA ILE A 62 7.49 6.45 -6.19
C ILE A 62 6.51 5.36 -5.80
N SER A 63 7.01 4.19 -5.40
CA SER A 63 6.15 3.09 -4.95
C SER A 63 5.44 3.44 -3.65
N ALA A 64 4.27 2.85 -3.39
CA ALA A 64 3.50 3.11 -2.17
C ALA A 64 4.27 2.82 -0.86
N LYS A 65 5.29 1.94 -0.92
CA LYS A 65 6.17 1.66 0.22
C LYS A 65 7.34 2.62 0.35
N GLU A 66 7.62 3.42 -0.68
CA GLU A 66 8.77 4.33 -0.82
C GLU A 66 10.12 3.61 -0.86
N GLU A 67 10.13 2.37 -1.31
CA GLU A 67 11.34 1.53 -1.45
C GLU A 67 11.89 1.58 -2.89
N LEU A 68 11.01 1.83 -3.87
CA LEU A 68 11.34 1.83 -5.29
C LEU A 68 10.92 3.15 -5.91
N ILE A 69 11.70 3.57 -6.91
CA ILE A 69 11.32 4.65 -7.81
C ILE A 69 11.42 4.16 -9.25
N VAL A 70 10.48 4.58 -10.09
CA VAL A 70 10.50 4.32 -11.52
C VAL A 70 10.54 5.65 -12.27
N ALA A 71 11.41 5.73 -13.27
CA ALA A 71 11.51 6.88 -14.16
C ALA A 71 11.38 6.44 -15.60
N GLY A 72 10.68 7.27 -16.36
CA GLY A 72 10.46 7.10 -17.79
C GLY A 72 11.11 8.25 -18.53
N SER A 73 11.84 7.93 -19.59
CA SER A 73 12.60 8.92 -20.35
C SER A 73 11.99 9.23 -21.71
N GLN A 74 12.48 10.28 -22.34
CA GLN A 74 12.11 10.71 -23.69
C GLN A 74 12.37 9.63 -24.75
N SER A 75 13.40 8.79 -24.57
CA SER A 75 13.69 7.69 -25.51
C SER A 75 12.72 6.51 -25.42
N GLY A 76 11.80 6.49 -24.45
CA GLY A 76 10.95 5.34 -24.18
C GLY A 76 11.62 4.27 -23.31
N SER A 77 12.82 4.55 -22.77
CA SER A 77 13.44 3.70 -21.75
C SER A 77 12.86 4.00 -20.38
N ILE A 78 12.59 2.95 -19.61
CA ILE A 78 12.13 3.02 -18.22
C ILE A 78 13.18 2.38 -17.34
N ARG A 79 13.53 3.01 -16.22
CA ARG A 79 14.43 2.42 -15.22
C ARG A 79 13.74 2.39 -13.86
N VAL A 80 14.00 1.32 -13.12
CA VAL A 80 13.50 1.10 -11.76
C VAL A 80 14.72 1.02 -10.85
N TRP A 81 14.76 1.87 -9.82
CA TRP A 81 15.80 1.85 -8.81
C TRP A 81 15.24 1.38 -7.47
N ASP A 82 16.10 0.69 -6.74
CA ASP A 82 15.94 0.42 -5.32
C ASP A 82 16.58 1.57 -4.52
N LEU A 83 15.76 2.27 -3.74
CA LEU A 83 16.19 3.42 -2.96
C LEU A 83 17.01 2.98 -1.73
N GLU A 84 16.72 1.81 -1.13
CA GLU A 84 17.48 1.28 0.00
C GLU A 84 18.83 0.73 -0.45
N ALA A 85 18.90 0.05 -1.59
CA ALA A 85 20.16 -0.44 -2.14
C ALA A 85 20.95 0.63 -2.92
N ALA A 86 20.31 1.76 -3.25
CA ALA A 86 20.83 2.81 -4.12
C ALA A 86 21.38 2.27 -5.44
N LYS A 87 20.61 1.39 -6.10
CA LYS A 87 21.02 0.69 -7.33
C LYS A 87 19.87 0.55 -8.31
N ILE A 88 20.21 0.45 -9.59
CA ILE A 88 19.25 0.05 -10.62
C ILE A 88 18.84 -1.40 -10.36
N LEU A 89 17.54 -1.61 -10.22
CA LEU A 89 16.93 -2.92 -10.10
C LEU A 89 16.61 -3.47 -11.50
N ARG A 90 16.05 -2.63 -12.39
CA ARG A 90 15.74 -3.00 -13.78
C ARG A 90 15.84 -1.84 -14.75
N THR A 91 16.17 -2.18 -15.99
CA THR A 91 15.93 -1.37 -17.19
C THR A 91 14.87 -2.08 -18.04
N LEU A 92 13.79 -1.37 -18.35
CA LEU A 92 12.65 -1.85 -19.13
C LEU A 92 12.61 -1.08 -20.46
N LEU A 93 12.78 -1.81 -21.56
CA LEU A 93 12.84 -1.27 -22.91
C LEU A 93 11.67 -1.79 -23.75
N GLY A 94 11.12 -0.94 -24.61
CA GLY A 94 10.16 -1.40 -25.63
C GLY A 94 9.09 -0.39 -26.04
N HIS A 95 8.99 0.77 -25.40
CA HIS A 95 8.28 1.92 -25.98
C HIS A 95 9.13 2.56 -27.08
N LYS A 96 8.47 3.26 -28.01
CA LYS A 96 9.11 3.90 -29.16
C LYS A 96 9.25 5.41 -29.03
N ALA A 97 8.69 5.99 -27.97
CA ALA A 97 8.66 7.42 -27.72
C ALA A 97 8.60 7.70 -26.22
N ASN A 98 8.51 8.98 -25.86
CA ASN A 98 8.51 9.49 -24.49
C ASN A 98 7.52 8.74 -23.59
N ILE A 99 7.99 8.37 -22.39
CA ILE A 99 7.11 7.84 -21.35
C ILE A 99 6.45 9.00 -20.62
N CYS A 100 5.16 9.20 -20.85
CA CYS A 100 4.41 10.32 -20.29
C CYS A 100 3.83 10.01 -18.92
N SER A 101 3.59 8.72 -18.61
CA SER A 101 2.98 8.33 -17.34
C SER A 101 3.45 6.97 -16.86
N LEU A 102 3.53 6.84 -15.53
CA LEU A 102 3.96 5.64 -14.85
C LEU A 102 3.10 5.42 -13.61
N ASP A 103 2.81 4.16 -13.30
CA ASP A 103 2.25 3.81 -12.00
C ASP A 103 2.72 2.44 -11.50
N PHE A 104 2.75 2.27 -10.18
CA PHE A 104 3.04 1.00 -9.52
C PHE A 104 1.74 0.31 -9.13
N HIS A 105 1.68 -1.00 -9.38
CA HIS A 105 0.56 -1.79 -8.88
C HIS A 105 0.60 -1.89 -7.34
N PRO A 106 -0.53 -1.70 -6.63
CA PRO A 106 -0.54 -1.57 -5.17
C PRO A 106 -0.04 -2.80 -4.41
N TYR A 107 -0.30 -4.01 -4.92
CA TYR A 107 0.07 -5.28 -4.26
C TYR A 107 1.20 -6.06 -4.95
N GLY A 108 1.54 -5.67 -6.17
CA GLY A 108 2.30 -6.48 -7.12
C GLY A 108 3.61 -5.80 -7.48
N SER A 109 4.57 -6.56 -7.98
CA SER A 109 5.80 -5.97 -8.55
C SER A 109 5.58 -5.57 -10.01
N PHE A 110 4.42 -4.99 -10.31
CA PHE A 110 4.06 -4.56 -11.65
C PHE A 110 4.16 -3.06 -11.78
N VAL A 111 4.58 -2.62 -12.96
CA VAL A 111 4.59 -1.21 -13.37
C VAL A 111 3.77 -1.10 -14.63
N ALA A 112 2.90 -0.11 -14.72
CA ALA A 112 2.26 0.30 -15.97
C ALA A 112 2.93 1.56 -16.49
N SER A 113 3.09 1.65 -17.81
CA SER A 113 3.63 2.83 -18.48
C SER A 113 2.75 3.24 -19.66
N GLY A 114 2.55 4.54 -19.80
CA GLY A 114 1.81 5.19 -20.87
C GLY A 114 2.75 6.14 -21.59
N SER A 115 2.63 6.20 -22.92
CA SER A 115 3.64 6.84 -23.76
C SER A 115 3.02 7.65 -24.88
N LEU A 116 3.86 8.52 -25.46
CA LEU A 116 3.56 9.29 -26.66
C LEU A 116 3.38 8.40 -27.90
N ASP A 117 3.86 7.15 -27.85
CA ASP A 117 3.59 6.11 -28.87
C ASP A 117 2.16 5.52 -28.81
N THR A 118 1.27 6.14 -28.01
CA THR A 118 -0.16 5.80 -27.81
C THR A 118 -0.42 4.44 -27.15
N ASP A 119 0.64 3.68 -26.86
CA ASP A 119 0.54 2.37 -26.25
C ASP A 119 0.61 2.48 -24.72
N ILE A 120 -0.07 1.55 -24.05
CA ILE A 120 0.13 1.29 -22.62
C ILE A 120 0.78 -0.08 -22.48
N LYS A 121 1.81 -0.18 -21.64
CA LYS A 121 2.52 -1.43 -21.38
C LYS A 121 2.51 -1.76 -19.90
N LEU A 122 2.35 -3.05 -19.61
CA LEU A 122 2.47 -3.61 -18.27
C LEU A 122 3.75 -4.43 -18.17
N TRP A 123 4.52 -4.17 -17.12
CA TRP A 123 5.84 -4.73 -16.87
C TRP A 123 5.84 -5.48 -15.55
N ASP A 124 6.56 -6.60 -15.48
CA ASP A 124 6.89 -7.27 -14.23
C ASP A 124 8.32 -6.88 -13.88
N VAL A 125 8.51 -6.17 -12.78
CA VAL A 125 9.83 -5.72 -12.31
C VAL A 125 10.76 -6.92 -12.05
N ARG A 126 10.21 -8.11 -11.78
CA ARG A 126 11.02 -9.32 -11.53
C ARG A 126 11.50 -9.98 -12.83
N ARG A 127 10.73 -9.85 -13.92
CA ARG A 127 11.01 -10.51 -15.21
C ARG A 127 11.62 -9.53 -16.20
N LYS A 128 12.32 -10.06 -17.21
CA LYS A 128 12.76 -9.23 -18.34
C LYS A 128 11.61 -9.13 -19.34
N GLY A 129 11.33 -7.91 -19.81
CA GLY A 129 10.39 -7.65 -20.91
C GLY A 129 8.98 -7.24 -20.49
N CYS A 130 8.21 -6.84 -21.50
CA CYS A 130 6.82 -6.39 -21.37
C CYS A 130 5.89 -7.62 -21.21
N ILE A 131 5.03 -7.62 -20.18
CA ILE A 131 4.04 -8.68 -19.97
C ILE A 131 2.90 -8.52 -20.97
N PHE A 132 2.35 -7.31 -21.04
CA PHE A 132 1.13 -7.05 -21.79
C PHE A 132 1.18 -5.68 -22.43
N LYS A 133 0.59 -5.58 -23.62
CA LYS A 133 0.51 -4.36 -24.41
C LYS A 133 -0.94 -4.04 -24.71
N TYR A 134 -1.41 -2.93 -24.19
CA TYR A 134 -2.76 -2.42 -24.37
C TYR A 134 -2.76 -1.38 -25.50
N LYS A 135 -3.55 -1.63 -26.53
CA LYS A 135 -3.71 -0.74 -27.69
C LYS A 135 -5.17 -0.33 -27.81
N SER A 136 -5.47 0.95 -27.56
CA SER A 136 -6.81 1.49 -27.77
C SER A 136 -6.84 3.01 -27.88
N HIS A 137 -5.89 3.72 -27.24
CA HIS A 137 -5.77 5.16 -27.40
C HIS A 137 -5.24 5.53 -28.79
N THR A 138 -5.71 6.67 -29.29
CA THR A 138 -5.31 7.20 -30.60
C THR A 138 -4.24 8.29 -30.51
N GLN A 139 -4.01 8.82 -29.31
CA GLN A 139 -3.01 9.84 -29.01
C GLN A 139 -2.25 9.50 -27.71
N ALA A 140 -1.38 10.40 -27.26
CA ALA A 140 -0.49 10.21 -26.12
C ALA A 140 -1.25 9.89 -24.83
N VAL A 141 -0.71 8.96 -24.03
CA VAL A 141 -1.29 8.58 -22.73
C VAL A 141 -0.65 9.39 -21.61
N ARG A 142 -1.32 10.47 -21.18
CA ARG A 142 -0.81 11.46 -20.23
C ARG A 142 -0.80 10.99 -18.78
N CYS A 143 -1.72 10.12 -18.37
CA CYS A 143 -1.78 9.66 -17.00
C CYS A 143 -2.26 8.20 -16.92
N LEU A 144 -1.72 7.48 -15.94
CA LEU A 144 -2.11 6.13 -15.58
C LEU A 144 -2.27 6.03 -14.08
N ARG A 145 -3.32 5.33 -13.64
CA ARG A 145 -3.50 4.93 -12.24
C ARG A 145 -4.02 3.51 -12.15
N PHE A 146 -3.42 2.71 -11.27
CA PHE A 146 -4.02 1.46 -10.83
C PHE A 146 -5.17 1.73 -9.86
N SER A 147 -6.20 0.90 -9.91
CA SER A 147 -7.24 0.91 -8.89
C SER A 147 -6.66 0.50 -7.53
N PRO A 148 -7.21 0.99 -6.40
CA PRO A 148 -6.73 0.62 -5.06
C PRO A 148 -6.81 -0.89 -4.78
N ASP A 149 -7.73 -1.60 -5.44
CA ASP A 149 -7.86 -3.06 -5.35
C ASP A 149 -6.94 -3.82 -6.33
N GLY A 150 -6.23 -3.11 -7.21
CA GLY A 150 -5.28 -3.67 -8.17
C GLY A 150 -5.92 -4.46 -9.32
N LYS A 151 -7.23 -4.41 -9.52
CA LYS A 151 -7.89 -5.15 -10.61
C LYS A 151 -7.95 -4.37 -11.91
N TRP A 152 -7.99 -3.05 -11.82
CA TRP A 152 -8.15 -2.17 -12.96
C TRP A 152 -6.99 -1.21 -13.12
N LEU A 153 -6.87 -0.70 -14.34
CA LEU A 153 -5.98 0.39 -14.70
C LEU A 153 -6.82 1.44 -15.41
N ALA A 154 -6.77 2.69 -14.96
CA ALA A 154 -7.35 3.81 -15.68
C ALA A 154 -6.26 4.55 -16.46
N SER A 155 -6.59 4.98 -17.67
CA SER A 155 -5.71 5.76 -18.53
C SER A 155 -6.41 7.01 -19.04
N ALA A 156 -5.70 8.12 -19.00
CA ALA A 156 -6.13 9.41 -19.54
C ALA A 156 -5.21 9.83 -20.69
N ALA A 157 -5.79 10.35 -21.76
CA ALA A 157 -5.05 10.61 -22.99
C ALA A 157 -5.39 11.94 -23.67
N ASP A 158 -4.53 12.31 -24.62
CA ASP A 158 -4.69 13.47 -25.50
C ASP A 158 -5.90 13.33 -26.45
N ASP A 159 -6.43 12.12 -26.64
CA ASP A 159 -7.62 11.85 -27.45
C ASP A 159 -8.94 12.20 -26.75
N HIS A 160 -8.86 12.90 -25.61
CA HIS A 160 -9.99 13.40 -24.82
C HIS A 160 -10.78 12.31 -24.10
N THR A 161 -10.27 11.06 -24.10
CA THR A 161 -10.94 9.93 -23.46
C THR A 161 -10.22 9.49 -22.19
N VAL A 162 -10.99 8.91 -21.29
CA VAL A 162 -10.47 8.10 -20.19
C VAL A 162 -10.88 6.66 -20.45
N LYS A 163 -9.94 5.72 -20.45
CA LYS A 163 -10.22 4.29 -20.64
C LYS A 163 -9.95 3.54 -19.37
N LEU A 164 -10.82 2.59 -19.05
CA LEU A 164 -10.68 1.69 -17.92
C LEU A 164 -10.40 0.29 -18.44
N TRP A 165 -9.35 -0.32 -17.92
CA TRP A 165 -8.82 -1.58 -18.38
C TRP A 165 -8.96 -2.63 -17.28
N ASP A 166 -9.42 -3.81 -17.65
CA ASP A 166 -9.40 -4.96 -16.76
C ASP A 166 -8.05 -5.68 -16.94
N LEU A 167 -7.26 -5.73 -15.86
CA LEU A 167 -5.95 -6.36 -15.87
C LEU A 167 -6.04 -7.89 -15.95
N THR A 168 -7.12 -8.48 -15.43
CA THR A 168 -7.33 -9.93 -15.46
C THR A 168 -7.76 -10.39 -16.85
N ALA A 169 -8.66 -9.64 -17.49
CA ALA A 169 -9.13 -9.93 -18.84
C ALA A 169 -8.20 -9.42 -19.95
N GLY A 170 -7.33 -8.46 -19.64
CA GLY A 170 -6.38 -7.88 -20.60
C GLY A 170 -7.02 -7.01 -21.67
N LYS A 171 -8.19 -6.41 -21.41
CA LYS A 171 -8.96 -5.63 -22.39
C LYS A 171 -9.52 -4.33 -21.81
N VAL A 172 -9.90 -3.41 -22.69
CA VAL A 172 -10.74 -2.27 -22.31
C VAL A 172 -12.04 -2.80 -21.75
N MET A 173 -12.39 -2.34 -20.56
CA MET A 173 -13.68 -2.56 -19.93
C MET A 173 -14.66 -1.47 -20.32
N PHE A 174 -14.22 -0.20 -20.29
CA PHE A 174 -15.05 0.94 -20.66
C PHE A 174 -14.23 2.12 -21.20
N GLU A 175 -14.87 2.96 -22.00
CA GLU A 175 -14.31 4.20 -22.55
C GLU A 175 -15.23 5.36 -22.17
N PHE A 176 -14.74 6.24 -21.29
CA PHE A 176 -15.43 7.43 -20.85
C PHE A 176 -15.16 8.57 -21.83
N THR A 177 -16.23 9.01 -22.47
CA THR A 177 -16.26 10.17 -23.38
C THR A 177 -17.00 11.31 -22.71
N GLY A 178 -16.48 12.53 -22.81
CA GLY A 178 -17.17 13.71 -22.29
C GLY A 178 -16.28 14.94 -22.15
N HIS A 179 -14.97 14.74 -22.01
CA HIS A 179 -14.02 15.84 -22.09
C HIS A 179 -13.92 16.38 -23.53
N SER A 180 -13.73 17.68 -23.65
CA SER A 180 -13.57 18.38 -24.94
C SER A 180 -12.11 18.76 -25.24
N GLY A 181 -11.20 18.38 -24.36
CA GLY A 181 -9.77 18.61 -24.49
C GLY A 181 -8.95 17.48 -23.84
N PRO A 182 -7.61 17.53 -23.97
CA PRO A 182 -6.71 16.53 -23.41
C PRO A 182 -6.93 16.25 -21.94
N VAL A 183 -7.10 14.97 -21.59
CA VAL A 183 -7.24 14.56 -20.19
C VAL A 183 -5.85 14.42 -19.59
N ASN A 184 -5.53 15.29 -18.63
CA ASN A 184 -4.19 15.41 -18.07
C ASN A 184 -3.94 14.43 -16.93
N VAL A 185 -4.97 14.16 -16.13
CA VAL A 185 -4.85 13.39 -14.90
C VAL A 185 -6.11 12.57 -14.66
N VAL A 186 -5.91 11.39 -14.06
CA VAL A 186 -6.98 10.54 -13.56
C VAL A 186 -6.60 10.05 -12.16
N GLU A 187 -7.57 9.86 -11.28
CA GLU A 187 -7.35 9.26 -9.97
C GLU A 187 -8.56 8.47 -9.50
N PHE A 188 -8.31 7.32 -8.87
CA PHE A 188 -9.34 6.53 -8.23
C PHE A 188 -9.63 7.07 -6.84
N HIS A 189 -10.90 7.03 -6.48
CA HIS A 189 -11.30 7.22 -5.10
C HIS A 189 -10.77 6.06 -4.22
N PRO A 190 -10.32 6.30 -2.98
CA PRO A 190 -9.65 5.29 -2.16
C PRO A 190 -10.54 4.13 -1.68
N SER A 191 -11.87 4.31 -1.62
CA SER A 191 -12.80 3.30 -1.07
C SER A 191 -14.02 3.01 -1.94
N GLU A 192 -14.64 4.04 -2.50
CA GLU A 192 -15.78 3.95 -3.43
C GLU A 192 -15.40 3.61 -4.88
N TYR A 193 -16.37 3.11 -5.65
CA TYR A 193 -16.27 2.84 -7.09
C TYR A 193 -16.40 4.14 -7.90
N LEU A 194 -15.47 5.06 -7.67
CA LEU A 194 -15.48 6.39 -8.26
C LEU A 194 -14.12 6.72 -8.88
N LEU A 195 -14.16 7.37 -10.04
CA LEU A 195 -12.98 7.85 -10.75
C LEU A 195 -13.12 9.36 -11.00
N ALA A 196 -12.08 10.13 -10.70
CA ALA A 196 -12.00 11.53 -11.07
C ALA A 196 -11.05 11.71 -12.26
N SER A 197 -11.41 12.55 -13.22
CA SER A 197 -10.54 12.96 -14.32
C SER A 197 -10.48 14.48 -14.45
N GLY A 198 -9.28 15.01 -14.64
CA GLY A 198 -9.02 16.43 -14.82
C GLY A 198 -8.45 16.71 -16.21
N SER A 199 -8.97 17.72 -16.89
CA SER A 199 -8.67 17.98 -18.30
C SER A 199 -8.20 19.42 -18.57
N SER A 200 -7.57 19.56 -19.74
CA SER A 200 -7.23 20.85 -20.33
C SER A 200 -8.44 21.65 -20.82
N ASP A 201 -9.61 21.01 -20.91
CA ASP A 201 -10.89 21.72 -21.10
C ASP A 201 -11.34 22.50 -19.85
N ARG A 202 -10.58 22.40 -18.76
CA ARG A 202 -10.78 23.11 -17.49
C ARG A 202 -11.94 22.52 -16.66
N THR A 203 -12.29 21.27 -16.92
CA THR A 203 -13.32 20.55 -16.16
C THR A 203 -12.71 19.40 -15.35
N ILE A 204 -13.37 19.10 -14.24
CA ILE A 204 -13.19 17.83 -13.51
C ILE A 204 -14.47 17.03 -13.64
N ARG A 205 -14.34 15.78 -14.07
CA ARG A 205 -15.46 14.85 -14.19
C ARG A 205 -15.31 13.69 -13.21
N PHE A 206 -16.42 13.32 -12.60
CA PHE A 206 -16.52 12.15 -11.74
C PHE A 206 -17.31 11.06 -12.45
N TRP A 207 -16.79 9.83 -12.44
CA TRP A 207 -17.35 8.69 -13.13
C TRP A 207 -17.66 7.59 -12.12
N ASP A 208 -18.90 7.12 -12.14
CA ASP A 208 -19.35 5.94 -11.40
C ASP A 208 -18.80 4.70 -12.11
N LEU A 209 -18.05 3.86 -11.40
CA LEU A 209 -17.45 2.64 -11.93
C LEU A 209 -18.34 1.40 -11.78
N GLU A 210 -19.46 1.51 -11.07
CA GLU A 210 -20.49 0.47 -11.02
C GLU A 210 -21.43 0.58 -12.23
N LYS A 211 -21.87 1.81 -12.54
CA LYS A 211 -22.83 2.07 -13.63
C LYS A 211 -22.20 2.63 -14.91
N PHE A 212 -20.93 3.00 -14.87
CA PHE A 212 -20.18 3.58 -16.00
C PHE A 212 -20.81 4.85 -16.58
N HIS A 213 -21.36 5.72 -15.73
CA HIS A 213 -21.89 7.03 -16.13
C HIS A 213 -21.17 8.18 -15.42
N VAL A 214 -21.35 9.39 -15.94
CA VAL A 214 -20.89 10.61 -15.26
C VAL A 214 -21.77 10.85 -14.03
N VAL A 215 -21.16 11.06 -12.87
CA VAL A 215 -21.84 11.44 -11.62
C VAL A 215 -22.04 12.95 -11.61
N SER A 216 -20.96 13.69 -11.87
CA SER A 216 -20.93 15.15 -11.85
C SER A 216 -19.81 15.69 -12.74
N CYS A 217 -19.95 16.95 -13.15
CA CYS A 217 -19.02 17.62 -14.04
C CYS A 217 -18.87 19.08 -13.63
N ILE A 218 -17.75 19.41 -13.00
CA ILE A 218 -17.49 20.74 -12.45
C ILE A 218 -16.85 21.61 -13.53
N GLU A 219 -17.54 22.67 -13.94
CA GLU A 219 -17.17 23.56 -15.05
C GLU A 219 -17.04 25.03 -14.59
N GLU A 220 -15.93 25.42 -13.96
CA GLU A 220 -15.83 26.82 -13.45
C GLU A 220 -14.43 27.44 -13.55
N GLU A 221 -13.56 26.93 -14.43
CA GLU A 221 -12.13 27.21 -14.31
C GLU A 221 -11.50 28.06 -15.40
N ALA A 222 -10.62 28.98 -14.97
CA ALA A 222 -9.84 29.81 -15.85
C ALA A 222 -8.65 29.06 -16.47
N THR A 223 -8.12 28.05 -15.75
CA THR A 223 -6.89 27.35 -16.14
C THR A 223 -7.08 25.83 -16.20
N PRO A 224 -6.30 25.11 -17.02
CA PRO A 224 -6.32 23.64 -17.08
C PRO A 224 -6.11 22.96 -15.74
N VAL A 225 -6.78 21.82 -15.52
CA VAL A 225 -6.51 20.96 -14.37
C VAL A 225 -5.16 20.28 -14.56
N ARG A 226 -4.26 20.39 -13.58
CA ARG A 226 -2.88 19.89 -13.68
C ARG A 226 -2.66 18.61 -12.87
N CYS A 227 -3.21 18.56 -11.67
CA CYS A 227 -3.17 17.39 -10.81
C CYS A 227 -4.47 17.32 -10.01
N VAL A 228 -4.82 16.11 -9.59
CA VAL A 228 -5.91 15.89 -8.64
C VAL A 228 -5.41 14.94 -7.55
N LEU A 229 -5.94 15.10 -6.33
CA LEU A 229 -5.65 14.25 -5.19
C LEU A 229 -6.92 14.01 -4.37
N PHE A 230 -7.39 12.77 -4.27
CA PHE A 230 -8.40 12.43 -3.27
C PHE A 230 -7.82 12.51 -1.86
N ASN A 231 -8.60 13.08 -0.93
CA ASN A 231 -8.28 12.98 0.48
C ASN A 231 -8.26 11.50 0.90
N PRO A 232 -7.32 11.02 1.74
CA PRO A 232 -7.26 9.61 2.12
C PRO A 232 -8.52 9.05 2.80
N ASP A 233 -9.37 9.92 3.37
CA ASP A 233 -10.68 9.54 3.92
C ASP A 233 -11.78 9.41 2.87
N GLY A 234 -11.54 9.85 1.63
CA GLY A 234 -12.52 9.86 0.55
C GLY A 234 -13.59 10.94 0.66
N CYS A 235 -13.43 11.97 1.51
CA CYS A 235 -14.49 12.98 1.68
C CYS A 235 -14.44 14.10 0.64
N CYS A 236 -13.29 14.36 0.03
CA CYS A 236 -13.13 15.42 -0.96
C CYS A 236 -11.98 15.16 -1.93
N LEU A 237 -11.98 15.93 -3.02
CA LEU A 237 -10.95 15.91 -4.06
C LEU A 237 -10.26 17.27 -4.09
N TYR A 238 -8.94 17.28 -3.99
CA TYR A 238 -8.12 18.47 -4.21
C TYR A 238 -7.78 18.60 -5.69
N GLY A 239 -8.17 19.70 -6.32
CA GLY A 239 -7.80 20.06 -7.70
C GLY A 239 -6.67 21.08 -7.71
N GLY A 240 -5.57 20.75 -8.38
CA GLY A 240 -4.43 21.64 -8.58
C GLY A 240 -4.47 22.37 -9.91
N TYR A 241 -4.39 23.69 -9.84
CA TYR A 241 -4.45 24.61 -10.97
C TYR A 241 -3.20 25.50 -10.98
N GLN A 242 -3.19 26.49 -11.88
CA GLN A 242 -2.21 27.56 -11.79
C GLN A 242 -2.58 28.50 -10.63
N ASP A 243 -1.66 28.66 -9.67
CA ASP A 243 -1.73 29.55 -8.51
C ASP A 243 -2.93 29.36 -7.57
N SER A 244 -3.73 28.31 -7.76
CA SER A 244 -4.91 27.99 -6.97
C SER A 244 -5.04 26.50 -6.70
N LEU A 245 -5.57 26.18 -5.52
CA LEU A 245 -6.01 24.86 -5.12
C LEU A 245 -7.50 24.91 -4.84
N ARG A 246 -8.24 23.89 -5.26
CA ARG A 246 -9.66 23.78 -4.96
C ARG A 246 -10.00 22.48 -4.29
N VAL A 247 -11.08 22.51 -3.53
CA VAL A 247 -11.60 21.35 -2.81
C VAL A 247 -13.00 21.07 -3.32
N TYR A 248 -13.20 19.90 -3.90
CA TYR A 248 -14.45 19.50 -4.52
C TYR A 248 -15.12 18.35 -3.77
N GLY A 249 -16.45 18.37 -3.77
CA GLY A 249 -17.32 17.24 -3.49
C GLY A 249 -18.09 16.86 -4.77
N TRP A 250 -18.38 15.57 -4.91
CA TRP A 250 -19.03 15.00 -6.09
C TRP A 250 -20.49 14.63 -5.86
N GLU A 251 -20.93 14.50 -4.60
CA GLU A 251 -22.30 14.18 -4.22
C GLU A 251 -22.77 15.01 -3.00
N PRO A 252 -23.52 16.11 -3.21
CA PRO A 252 -23.78 16.76 -4.49
C PRO A 252 -22.52 17.42 -5.06
N GLU A 253 -22.53 17.70 -6.36
CA GLU A 253 -21.50 18.47 -7.03
C GLU A 253 -21.33 19.84 -6.35
N ARG A 254 -20.16 20.08 -5.75
CA ARG A 254 -19.88 21.32 -5.03
C ARG A 254 -18.39 21.61 -4.97
N CYS A 255 -18.01 22.86 -5.23
CA CYS A 255 -16.72 23.39 -4.79
C CYS A 255 -16.84 23.87 -3.35
N PHE A 256 -16.17 23.20 -2.41
CA PHE A 256 -16.17 23.57 -0.98
C PHE A 256 -15.30 24.79 -0.69
N ASP A 257 -14.16 24.91 -1.37
CA ASP A 257 -13.20 25.98 -1.12
C ASP A 257 -12.30 26.26 -2.33
N VAL A 258 -11.85 27.51 -2.45
CA VAL A 258 -10.90 27.99 -3.46
C VAL A 258 -9.78 28.72 -2.75
N VAL A 259 -8.61 28.09 -2.70
CA VAL A 259 -7.44 28.62 -2.01
C VAL A 259 -6.47 29.17 -3.04
N LEU A 260 -6.34 30.51 -3.08
CA LEU A 260 -5.27 31.17 -3.83
C LEU A 260 -3.95 30.94 -3.09
N VAL A 261 -3.06 30.19 -3.71
CA VAL A 261 -1.82 29.73 -3.08
C VAL A 261 -0.57 30.39 -3.65
N ASN A 262 -0.63 30.95 -4.86
CA ASN A 262 0.53 31.48 -5.59
C ASN A 262 1.69 30.47 -5.68
N TRP A 263 1.37 29.17 -5.79
CA TRP A 263 2.35 28.08 -5.88
C TRP A 263 2.89 27.90 -7.30
N GLY A 264 2.49 28.74 -8.26
CA GLY A 264 2.77 28.56 -9.66
C GLY A 264 1.99 27.38 -10.24
N LYS A 265 2.66 26.60 -11.08
CA LYS A 265 2.09 25.41 -11.72
C LYS A 265 2.24 24.22 -10.78
N VAL A 266 1.20 23.93 -9.99
CA VAL A 266 1.18 22.76 -9.11
C VAL A 266 1.31 21.49 -9.96
N ALA A 267 2.32 20.68 -9.66
CA ALA A 267 2.66 19.48 -10.41
C ALA A 267 2.17 18.21 -9.71
N ASP A 268 2.31 18.15 -8.39
CA ASP A 268 1.86 17.01 -7.58
C ASP A 268 1.41 17.45 -6.19
N LEU A 269 0.56 16.64 -5.57
CA LEU A 269 0.00 16.84 -4.25
C LEU A 269 0.12 15.55 -3.44
N ALA A 270 0.39 15.68 -2.14
CA ALA A 270 0.35 14.58 -1.19
C ALA A 270 -0.27 15.02 0.13
N ILE A 271 -0.98 14.10 0.80
CA ILE A 271 -1.52 14.33 2.14
C ILE A 271 -0.94 13.27 3.07
N CYS A 272 -0.28 13.72 4.13
CA CYS A 272 0.25 12.84 5.15
C CYS A 272 0.20 13.56 6.51
N ASN A 273 -0.17 12.85 7.58
CA ASN A 273 -0.21 13.39 8.95
C ASN A 273 -0.98 14.72 9.07
N ASN A 274 -2.11 14.84 8.38
CA ASN A 274 -2.94 16.05 8.34
C ASN A 274 -2.19 17.30 7.79
N GLN A 275 -1.16 17.08 6.98
CA GLN A 275 -0.48 18.11 6.21
C GLN A 275 -0.72 17.86 4.72
N LEU A 276 -1.15 18.91 4.01
CA LEU A 276 -1.21 18.95 2.56
C LEU A 276 0.12 19.50 2.05
N ILE A 277 0.78 18.72 1.21
CA ILE A 277 2.06 19.05 0.60
C ILE A 277 1.82 19.25 -0.89
N GLY A 278 2.22 20.40 -1.42
CA GLY A 278 2.24 20.66 -2.85
C GLY A 278 3.65 20.86 -3.36
N GLY A 279 3.91 20.29 -4.53
CA GLY A 279 5.13 20.53 -5.29
C GLY A 279 4.82 21.29 -6.57
N SER A 280 5.62 22.30 -6.86
CA SER A 280 5.66 22.96 -8.16
C SER A 280 7.10 23.12 -8.62
N PHE A 281 7.28 23.38 -9.90
CA PHE A 281 8.61 23.61 -10.45
C PHE A 281 8.55 24.63 -11.58
N ALA A 282 9.66 25.36 -11.74
CA ALA A 282 9.87 26.32 -12.81
C ALA A 282 11.34 26.29 -13.22
N GLN A 283 11.59 26.01 -14.49
CA GLN A 283 12.96 25.81 -15.02
C GLN A 283 13.68 24.75 -14.18
N SER A 284 14.86 25.03 -13.66
CA SER A 284 15.64 24.13 -12.79
C SER A 284 15.24 24.15 -11.32
N THR A 285 14.28 24.99 -10.93
CA THR A 285 13.90 25.20 -9.52
C THR A 285 12.63 24.44 -9.16
N VAL A 286 12.60 23.93 -7.93
CA VAL A 286 11.45 23.22 -7.37
C VAL A 286 11.05 23.90 -6.07
N SER A 287 9.76 24.17 -5.93
CA SER A 287 9.17 24.79 -4.77
C SER A 287 8.24 23.79 -4.09
N SER A 288 8.49 23.52 -2.81
CA SER A 288 7.62 22.68 -1.98
C SER A 288 6.89 23.54 -0.96
N PHE A 289 5.62 23.22 -0.75
CA PHE A 289 4.73 23.93 0.15
C PHE A 289 4.07 22.94 1.09
N VAL A 290 4.11 23.23 2.40
CA VAL A 290 3.50 22.38 3.42
C VAL A 290 2.44 23.18 4.15
N VAL A 291 1.20 22.72 4.09
CA VAL A 291 0.03 23.33 4.73
C VAL A 291 -0.48 22.38 5.79
N ASP A 292 -0.47 22.84 7.04
CA ASP A 292 -1.07 22.12 8.16
C ASP A 292 -2.60 22.27 8.11
N LEU A 293 -3.30 21.18 7.77
CA LEU A 293 -4.76 21.18 7.66
C LEU A 293 -5.45 21.34 9.02
N SER A 294 -4.75 21.16 10.15
CA SER A 294 -5.33 21.43 11.48
C SER A 294 -5.54 22.93 11.73
N ARG A 295 -4.78 23.77 11.02
CA ARG A 295 -4.85 25.23 11.10
C ARG A 295 -5.78 25.84 10.07
N VAL A 296 -6.34 25.00 9.18
CA VAL A 296 -7.31 25.42 8.17
C VAL A 296 -8.70 25.38 8.79
N THR A 297 -9.41 26.51 8.72
CA THR A 297 -10.82 26.57 9.11
C THR A 297 -11.61 25.66 8.20
N LYS A 298 -12.24 24.62 8.76
CA LYS A 298 -13.17 23.77 8.01
C LYS A 298 -14.37 24.61 7.59
N SER A 299 -14.40 25.05 6.33
CA SER A 299 -15.60 25.64 5.75
C SER A 299 -16.67 24.55 5.69
N GLY A 300 -17.68 24.60 6.57
CA GLY A 300 -18.78 23.64 6.54
C GLY A 300 -19.59 23.40 7.82
N SER A 301 -19.22 23.91 8.99
CA SER A 301 -20.11 23.82 10.17
C SER A 301 -21.09 25.00 10.17
N VAL A 302 -22.26 24.83 9.55
CA VAL A 302 -23.41 25.71 9.79
C VAL A 302 -24.00 25.32 11.16
N PRO A 303 -24.06 26.22 12.16
CA PRO A 303 -24.87 25.98 13.34
C PRO A 303 -26.34 25.96 12.93
N HIS A 304 -27.05 24.87 13.24
CA HIS A 304 -28.50 24.86 13.18
C HIS A 304 -29.08 25.97 14.08
N GLY A 305 -29.88 26.86 13.49
CA GLY A 305 -30.81 27.71 14.24
C GLY A 305 -30.95 29.13 13.70
N LEU A 306 -31.85 29.32 12.73
CA LEU A 306 -33.01 30.22 12.78
C LEU A 306 -33.48 30.55 11.35
N LEU A 307 -34.69 30.08 11.03
CA LEU A 307 -35.48 30.49 9.88
C LEU A 307 -35.84 31.98 9.99
N ARG A 308 -35.66 32.77 8.92
CA ARG A 308 -36.61 33.83 8.55
C ARG A 308 -36.48 34.28 7.08
N ASN A 309 -37.44 33.80 6.28
CA ASN A 309 -38.22 34.39 5.19
C ASN A 309 -37.68 35.54 4.30
N ASP A 310 -37.74 35.26 2.99
CA ASP A 310 -38.27 36.05 1.85
C ASP A 310 -38.32 37.59 1.93
N GLU A 311 -37.63 38.27 0.98
CA GLU A 311 -38.27 38.96 -0.16
C GLU A 311 -37.21 39.49 -1.17
N PRO A 312 -37.50 39.54 -2.49
CA PRO A 312 -36.56 39.96 -3.54
C PRO A 312 -36.78 41.43 -3.98
N LEU A 313 -35.75 42.03 -4.60
CA LEU A 313 -35.79 42.88 -5.82
C LEU A 313 -34.59 43.86 -5.89
N ALA A 314 -33.91 43.88 -7.06
CA ALA A 314 -33.86 45.03 -8.00
C ALA A 314 -32.57 45.05 -8.85
N GLN A 315 -32.74 45.21 -10.17
CA GLN A 315 -31.70 45.62 -11.12
C GLN A 315 -31.41 47.14 -11.01
N PRO A 316 -30.32 47.64 -11.62
CA PRO A 316 -30.55 48.41 -12.85
C PRO A 316 -29.52 48.17 -13.99
N THR A 317 -29.91 48.69 -15.15
CA THR A 317 -29.34 48.54 -16.51
C THR A 317 -28.44 49.75 -16.92
N PRO A 318 -28.14 50.06 -18.21
CA PRO A 318 -26.79 50.10 -18.77
C PRO A 318 -26.34 51.50 -19.25
N THR A 319 -25.08 51.68 -19.64
CA THR A 319 -24.65 52.74 -20.60
C THR A 319 -23.32 52.38 -21.23
N GLY A 320 -23.24 52.48 -22.55
CA GLY A 320 -22.02 52.22 -23.33
C GLY A 320 -21.32 53.50 -23.78
N SER A 321 -20.14 53.35 -24.39
CA SER A 321 -19.82 53.93 -25.70
C SER A 321 -18.43 53.48 -26.17
N SER A 322 -18.37 53.19 -27.46
CA SER A 322 -17.21 52.78 -28.24
C SER A 322 -16.27 53.93 -28.60
N LEU A 323 -14.98 53.65 -28.80
CA LEU A 323 -14.21 54.26 -29.89
C LEU A 323 -13.27 53.25 -30.58
N ARG A 324 -13.21 53.41 -31.90
CA ARG A 324 -12.66 52.56 -32.97
C ARG A 324 -11.24 53.02 -33.38
N ARG A 325 -10.59 52.16 -34.19
CA ARG A 325 -9.47 52.35 -35.15
C ARG A 325 -8.04 52.15 -34.59
N SER A 326 -7.09 51.55 -35.30
CA SER A 326 -7.00 51.02 -36.68
C SER A 326 -5.83 50.05 -36.82
N TYR A 327 -5.91 49.16 -37.82
CA TYR A 327 -4.84 48.33 -38.36
C TYR A 327 -3.70 49.17 -38.97
N ASP A 328 -2.47 48.65 -38.91
CA ASP A 328 -1.48 48.74 -40.00
C ASP A 328 -0.52 47.54 -40.00
N ARG A 329 -0.20 47.05 -41.20
CA ARG A 329 0.70 45.93 -41.55
C ARG A 329 1.80 46.50 -42.45
N PRO A 330 3.09 46.13 -42.30
CA PRO A 330 3.78 45.32 -43.32
C PRO A 330 4.90 44.44 -42.68
N SER A 331 5.65 43.52 -43.29
CA SER A 331 5.71 42.83 -44.58
C SER A 331 6.73 41.70 -44.42
N THR A 332 6.52 40.60 -45.15
CA THR A 332 7.39 39.45 -45.32
C THR A 332 8.76 39.81 -45.94
N SER A 333 9.83 39.09 -45.58
CA SER A 333 10.79 38.59 -46.58
C SER A 333 11.60 37.40 -46.07
N CYS A 334 11.71 36.41 -46.94
CA CYS A 334 12.55 35.22 -46.82
C CYS A 334 13.95 35.52 -47.36
N SER A 335 14.99 34.87 -46.83
CA SER A 335 16.17 34.51 -47.64
C SER A 335 16.89 33.26 -47.09
N LYS A 336 17.10 32.28 -47.99
CA LYS A 336 18.16 31.26 -47.95
C LYS A 336 19.35 31.79 -48.78
N PRO A 337 20.59 31.29 -48.61
CA PRO A 337 21.05 30.10 -49.39
C PRO A 337 21.84 29.09 -48.52
N GLN A 338 21.58 27.79 -48.64
CA GLN A 338 22.37 26.76 -49.34
C GLN A 338 23.84 26.58 -48.90
N SER A 339 24.13 25.42 -48.31
CA SER A 339 25.20 24.55 -48.81
C SER A 339 24.84 23.07 -48.60
N ARG A 340 25.20 22.26 -49.59
CA ARG A 340 24.81 20.87 -49.86
C ARG A 340 26.08 20.04 -49.84
N VAL A 341 26.18 18.97 -49.03
CA VAL A 341 27.05 17.82 -49.35
C VAL A 341 26.45 16.49 -48.86
N LYS A 342 26.09 15.67 -49.86
CA LYS A 342 26.07 14.20 -50.01
C LYS A 342 25.47 13.29 -48.92
N HIS A 343 24.42 12.58 -49.35
CA HIS A 343 24.09 11.21 -48.95
C HIS A 343 25.24 10.24 -49.26
N SER A 344 25.51 9.34 -48.33
CA SER A 344 25.88 7.94 -48.64
C SER A 344 25.22 7.03 -47.62
N SER A 345 24.39 6.14 -48.13
CA SER A 345 23.86 4.95 -47.46
C SER A 345 24.98 3.95 -47.22
N GLU A 346 25.15 3.49 -45.99
CA GLU A 346 25.60 2.12 -45.75
C GLU A 346 25.05 1.61 -44.43
N SER A 347 24.36 0.49 -44.56
CA SER A 347 23.65 -0.23 -43.52
C SER A 347 24.64 -1.22 -42.89
N GLU A 348 25.05 -1.01 -41.64
CA GLU A 348 25.64 -2.07 -40.84
C GLU A 348 24.81 -2.33 -39.59
N ARG A 349 24.18 -3.50 -39.57
CA ARG A 349 23.57 -4.12 -38.40
C ARG A 349 24.65 -4.28 -37.33
N ARG A 350 24.57 -3.49 -36.24
CA ARG A 350 25.18 -3.86 -34.96
C ARG A 350 24.11 -4.44 -34.04
N SER A 351 24.40 -5.64 -33.56
CA SER A 351 23.59 -6.35 -32.56
C SER A 351 23.56 -5.55 -31.24
N PRO A 352 22.42 -5.42 -30.53
CA PRO A 352 22.30 -4.52 -29.37
C PRO A 352 22.99 -5.03 -28.09
N SER A 353 23.44 -6.28 -28.06
CA SER A 353 23.74 -6.96 -26.79
C SER A 353 25.05 -6.54 -26.10
N SER A 354 25.94 -5.78 -26.77
CA SER A 354 27.26 -5.44 -26.21
C SER A 354 27.36 -4.05 -25.56
N GLU A 355 26.41 -3.16 -25.86
CA GLU A 355 26.30 -1.84 -25.23
C GLU A 355 25.45 -1.92 -23.94
N GLU A 356 24.47 -2.83 -23.89
CA GLU A 356 23.56 -3.04 -22.74
C GLU A 356 24.28 -3.48 -21.45
N GLU A 357 25.29 -4.35 -21.53
CA GLU A 357 26.08 -4.75 -20.35
C GLU A 357 27.09 -3.67 -19.90
N ARG A 358 27.41 -2.72 -20.78
CA ARG A 358 28.40 -1.68 -20.51
C ARG A 358 27.75 -0.51 -19.76
N ASP A 359 26.54 -0.10 -20.16
CA ASP A 359 25.77 0.97 -19.49
C ASP A 359 25.26 0.57 -18.09
N GLU A 360 24.92 -0.70 -17.86
CA GLU A 360 24.54 -1.20 -16.52
C GLU A 360 25.72 -1.15 -15.53
N LYS A 361 26.98 -1.15 -16.00
CA LYS A 361 28.18 -1.04 -15.17
C LYS A 361 28.54 0.39 -14.79
N GLU A 362 28.05 1.39 -15.52
CA GLU A 362 28.36 2.82 -15.29
C GLU A 362 27.24 3.58 -14.55
N SER A 363 26.00 3.09 -14.55
CA SER A 363 24.90 3.73 -13.84
C SER A 363 25.00 3.53 -12.31
N LYS A 364 25.36 4.60 -11.59
CA LYS A 364 25.48 4.61 -10.12
C LYS A 364 24.49 5.58 -9.49
N ALA A 365 23.95 5.22 -8.34
CA ALA A 365 23.35 6.21 -7.45
C ALA A 365 24.46 6.93 -6.69
N GLU A 366 24.50 8.23 -6.78
CA GLU A 366 25.40 9.10 -6.03
C GLU A 366 24.65 9.56 -4.77
N ILE A 367 25.02 9.01 -3.61
CA ILE A 367 24.47 9.45 -2.32
C ILE A 367 25.14 10.77 -1.97
N GLN A 368 24.38 11.87 -2.01
CA GLN A 368 24.92 13.22 -1.75
C GLN A 368 24.88 13.55 -0.25
N ASN A 369 23.83 13.13 0.46
CA ASN A 369 23.73 13.27 1.90
C ASN A 369 23.60 11.91 2.61
N PRO A 370 24.70 11.34 3.13
CA PRO A 370 24.71 10.03 3.78
C PRO A 370 23.90 10.00 5.07
N GLU A 371 23.82 11.10 5.81
CA GLU A 371 23.09 11.15 7.08
C GLU A 371 21.58 11.08 6.84
N ASP A 372 21.07 11.93 5.95
CA ASP A 372 19.67 11.91 5.54
C ASP A 372 19.31 10.57 4.88
N TYR A 373 20.20 10.04 4.04
CA TYR A 373 20.02 8.74 3.42
C TYR A 373 19.87 7.61 4.45
N LYS A 374 20.73 7.58 5.48
CA LYS A 374 20.63 6.61 6.58
C LYS A 374 19.36 6.83 7.41
N GLU A 375 18.99 8.08 7.69
CA GLU A 375 17.79 8.41 8.45
C GLU A 375 16.51 7.92 7.74
N ILE A 376 16.47 8.06 6.41
CA ILE A 376 15.29 7.77 5.61
C ILE A 376 15.21 6.29 5.23
N PHE A 377 16.33 5.70 4.79
CA PHE A 377 16.32 4.39 4.12
C PHE A 377 17.04 3.28 4.89
N GLN A 378 17.73 3.57 6.01
CA GLN A 378 18.34 2.50 6.83
C GLN A 378 17.53 2.23 8.11
N PRO A 379 17.14 0.99 8.39
CA PRO A 379 16.41 0.66 9.61
C PRO A 379 17.31 0.84 10.84
N LYS A 380 16.80 1.54 11.88
CA LYS A 380 17.52 1.77 13.15
C LYS A 380 17.88 0.49 13.94
N ASN A 381 17.43 -0.68 13.50
CA ASN A 381 17.69 -1.98 14.15
C ASN A 381 18.06 -3.06 13.12
N ALA A 382 19.18 -2.90 12.42
CA ALA A 382 19.81 -4.04 11.77
C ALA A 382 20.54 -4.88 12.85
N ILE A 383 20.00 -6.04 13.19
CA ILE A 383 20.72 -7.00 14.05
C ILE A 383 21.94 -7.48 13.27
N SER A 384 23.14 -6.98 13.61
CA SER A 384 24.37 -7.46 13.00
C SER A 384 24.62 -8.90 13.42
N ARG A 385 24.40 -9.86 12.53
CA ARG A 385 24.89 -11.23 12.69
C ARG A 385 26.34 -11.31 12.22
N THR A 386 27.21 -10.62 12.93
CA THR A 386 28.67 -10.82 12.88
C THR A 386 29.28 -10.00 14.02
N PRO A 387 30.09 -10.60 14.91
CA PRO A 387 30.82 -9.81 15.90
C PRO A 387 31.80 -8.88 15.18
N PRO A 388 31.99 -7.64 15.64
CA PRO A 388 33.02 -6.76 15.09
C PRO A 388 34.40 -7.41 15.29
N ARG A 389 35.25 -7.35 14.26
CA ARG A 389 36.68 -7.72 14.39
C ARG A 389 37.32 -6.68 15.31
N MET A 390 37.65 -7.08 16.54
CA MET A 390 38.53 -6.27 17.39
C MET A 390 39.95 -6.35 16.82
N ASN A 391 40.47 -5.20 16.39
CA ASN A 391 41.89 -5.00 16.15
C ASN A 391 42.51 -4.54 17.46
N GLU A 392 43.15 -5.45 18.20
CA GLU A 392 44.29 -5.16 19.07
C GLU A 392 44.94 -6.48 19.50
N PRO A 393 46.29 -6.61 19.49
CA PRO A 393 46.98 -7.84 19.87
C PRO A 393 46.93 -8.00 21.38
N PHE A 394 46.48 -9.17 21.86
CA PHE A 394 46.48 -9.50 23.28
C PHE A 394 47.90 -9.43 23.86
N PRO A 395 48.15 -8.67 24.94
CA PRO A 395 49.40 -8.75 25.69
C PRO A 395 49.32 -9.91 26.71
N ALA A 396 50.34 -10.77 26.72
CA ALA A 396 50.47 -11.84 27.71
C ALA A 396 51.19 -11.33 28.98
N PRO A 397 50.71 -11.71 30.18
CA PRO A 397 51.65 -12.10 31.24
C PRO A 397 51.07 -13.14 32.24
N PRO A 398 51.86 -13.67 33.19
CA PRO A 398 53.18 -14.31 33.09
C PRO A 398 53.15 -15.77 33.62
N GLU A 399 54.12 -16.59 33.23
CA GLU A 399 54.36 -17.92 33.80
C GLU A 399 55.21 -17.84 35.08
N ASP A 400 54.86 -18.66 36.08
CA ASP A 400 55.73 -19.18 37.16
C ASP A 400 55.13 -20.55 37.54
N GLY A 401 55.67 -21.69 37.07
CA GLY A 401 56.72 -22.49 37.71
C GLY A 401 56.07 -23.71 38.39
N GLU A 402 56.49 -24.97 38.36
CA GLU A 402 57.67 -25.75 37.92
C GLU A 402 57.07 -27.18 37.67
N PHE A 403 57.54 -28.04 36.77
CA PHE A 403 58.74 -28.85 36.92
C PHE A 403 59.06 -29.60 35.62
N GLU A 404 60.35 -29.66 35.36
CA GLU A 404 61.07 -30.35 34.30
C GLU A 404 60.88 -31.89 34.33
N ASN A 405 60.78 -32.54 33.17
CA ASN A 405 61.91 -33.23 32.54
C ASN A 405 61.51 -34.11 31.34
N ASN A 406 61.95 -33.66 30.16
CA ASN A 406 62.58 -34.37 29.05
C ASN A 406 62.19 -35.83 28.71
N SER A 407 61.41 -35.95 27.64
CA SER A 407 61.84 -36.42 26.30
C SER A 407 62.46 -37.82 26.07
N LEU A 408 61.84 -38.51 25.10
CA LEU A 408 62.44 -39.28 23.98
C LEU A 408 62.81 -40.79 24.15
N VAL A 409 62.03 -41.59 23.40
CA VAL A 409 62.40 -42.65 22.42
C VAL A 409 62.88 -44.03 22.91
N GLY A 410 62.27 -45.08 22.33
CA GLY A 410 62.81 -46.45 22.19
C GLY A 410 61.75 -47.53 22.46
N MET A 411 61.03 -48.01 21.43
CA MET A 411 61.28 -49.23 20.65
C MET A 411 60.96 -50.57 21.36
N GLU A 412 60.01 -51.30 20.73
CA GLU A 412 59.93 -52.78 20.59
C GLU A 412 59.71 -53.63 21.88
N LEU A 413 59.11 -54.82 21.91
CA LEU A 413 58.52 -55.75 20.95
C LEU A 413 57.63 -56.75 21.76
N ILE A 414 56.43 -57.07 21.23
CA ILE A 414 55.78 -58.40 21.12
C ILE A 414 55.77 -59.40 22.30
N VAL A 415 54.56 -59.86 22.68
CA VAL A 415 54.18 -61.29 22.59
C VAL A 415 52.73 -61.46 22.10
N LEU A 416 52.60 -62.20 21.00
CA LEU A 416 51.39 -62.70 20.34
C LEU A 416 50.76 -63.91 21.06
N LYS A 417 49.48 -64.15 20.75
CA LYS A 417 48.96 -65.44 20.22
C LYS A 417 47.58 -65.16 19.56
N THR A 418 47.49 -64.96 18.23
CA THR A 418 47.23 -65.94 17.13
C THR A 418 46.06 -66.90 17.39
N GLY A 419 45.08 -67.09 16.49
CA GLY A 419 44.88 -66.70 15.08
C GLY A 419 43.37 -66.69 14.74
N ARG A 420 42.85 -66.53 13.52
CA ARG A 420 43.31 -66.50 12.11
C ARG A 420 42.27 -65.64 11.32
N VAL A 421 42.66 -65.10 10.15
CA VAL A 421 41.94 -64.16 9.22
C VAL A 421 41.44 -64.93 7.95
N PRO A 422 40.75 -64.41 6.89
CA PRO A 422 39.78 -63.29 6.66
C PRO A 422 38.52 -63.60 5.77
N GLU A 423 37.59 -62.61 5.71
CA GLU A 423 36.73 -62.14 4.58
C GLU A 423 35.37 -62.80 4.21
N PRO A 424 34.38 -62.05 3.62
CA PRO A 424 34.19 -60.59 3.54
C PRO A 424 32.84 -60.09 4.13
N PHE A 425 32.74 -58.78 4.28
CA PHE A 425 31.58 -58.03 4.78
C PHE A 425 30.25 -58.33 4.05
N GLN A 426 29.22 -58.71 4.80
CA GLN A 426 27.81 -58.49 4.45
C GLN A 426 27.04 -58.01 5.69
N ARG A 427 26.32 -56.89 5.55
CA ARG A 427 25.38 -56.35 6.56
C ARG A 427 24.15 -57.26 6.66
N PRO A 428 23.64 -57.50 7.88
CA PRO A 428 22.23 -57.17 8.20
C PRO A 428 22.03 -56.85 9.71
N PRO A 429 20.80 -56.74 10.25
CA PRO A 429 19.71 -55.86 9.85
C PRO A 429 19.24 -54.96 11.03
N ILE A 430 18.38 -53.99 10.68
CA ILE A 430 17.67 -53.08 11.60
C ILE A 430 16.59 -53.85 12.37
N ALA A 431 16.54 -53.71 13.69
CA ALA A 431 15.45 -54.18 14.54
C ALA A 431 14.78 -53.03 15.30
N SER A 432 13.54 -52.78 14.90
CA SER A 432 12.37 -52.27 15.63
C SER A 432 12.54 -51.57 16.99
N SER A 433 12.15 -50.29 17.03
CA SER A 433 11.49 -49.69 18.19
C SER A 433 10.09 -49.20 17.78
N THR A 434 9.08 -49.84 18.32
CA THR A 434 7.66 -49.49 18.22
C THR A 434 7.42 -48.07 18.75
N PRO A 435 6.75 -47.15 18.02
CA PRO A 435 6.30 -45.89 18.59
C PRO A 435 4.97 -46.08 19.33
N LEU A 436 4.94 -45.64 20.59
CA LEU A 436 3.71 -45.36 21.34
C LEU A 436 2.79 -44.42 20.53
N PRO A 437 1.45 -44.54 20.63
CA PRO A 437 0.53 -43.70 19.89
C PRO A 437 0.69 -42.24 20.35
N ARG A 438 1.20 -41.40 19.46
CA ARG A 438 1.31 -39.95 19.65
C ARG A 438 -0.12 -39.39 19.65
N ALA A 439 -0.52 -38.76 20.75
CA ALA A 439 -1.80 -38.04 20.84
C ALA A 439 -1.94 -37.05 19.68
N GLU A 440 -3.11 -37.04 19.03
CA GLU A 440 -3.42 -36.11 17.95
C GLU A 440 -3.23 -34.66 18.41
N PRO A 441 -2.63 -33.78 17.59
CA PRO A 441 -2.49 -32.38 17.95
C PRO A 441 -3.87 -31.74 18.09
N SER A 442 -4.20 -31.26 19.29
CA SER A 442 -5.49 -30.67 19.66
C SER A 442 -5.79 -29.32 19.00
N VAL A 443 -4.85 -28.78 18.22
CA VAL A 443 -4.95 -27.46 17.59
C VAL A 443 -4.40 -27.56 16.18
N ILE A 444 -5.17 -27.05 15.22
CA ILE A 444 -4.83 -27.17 13.81
C ILE A 444 -4.14 -25.87 13.35
N PRO A 445 -2.89 -25.93 12.87
CA PRO A 445 -2.10 -24.72 12.65
C PRO A 445 -2.59 -23.83 11.51
N ALA A 446 -2.45 -22.51 11.64
CA ALA A 446 -2.77 -21.56 10.58
C ALA A 446 -1.53 -21.19 9.75
N ALA A 447 -1.50 -21.60 8.48
CA ALA A 447 -0.56 -21.06 7.50
C ALA A 447 -1.06 -19.69 7.02
N ARG A 448 -0.14 -18.73 6.85
CA ARG A 448 -0.41 -17.28 6.68
C ARG A 448 -1.18 -16.89 5.41
N ASN A 449 -1.50 -17.85 4.53
CA ASN A 449 -2.09 -17.63 3.20
C ASN A 449 -3.42 -18.41 2.98
N GLU A 450 -4.03 -18.97 4.02
CA GLU A 450 -5.29 -19.73 3.89
C GLU A 450 -6.52 -18.91 4.32
N PRO A 451 -7.70 -19.13 3.70
CA PRO A 451 -8.94 -18.49 4.14
C PRO A 451 -9.23 -18.81 5.62
N ILE A 452 -9.39 -17.77 6.43
CA ILE A 452 -9.44 -17.86 7.89
C ILE A 452 -10.58 -18.78 8.33
N GLY A 453 -10.28 -19.95 8.92
CA GLY A 453 -11.34 -20.86 9.42
C GLY A 453 -11.89 -21.86 8.41
N LEU A 454 -11.31 -21.94 7.21
CA LEU A 454 -11.63 -22.95 6.21
C LEU A 454 -10.38 -23.78 5.91
N LYS A 455 -10.35 -25.05 6.32
CA LYS A 455 -9.24 -25.95 6.00
C LYS A 455 -9.57 -26.78 4.80
N ALA A 456 -8.81 -26.60 3.72
CA ALA A 456 -9.00 -27.37 2.50
C ALA A 456 -8.93 -28.89 2.76
N SER A 457 -8.09 -29.32 3.71
CA SER A 457 -7.97 -30.72 4.12
C SER A 457 -9.26 -31.34 4.65
N ASP A 458 -10.13 -30.56 5.29
CA ASP A 458 -11.40 -31.04 5.84
C ASP A 458 -12.40 -31.41 4.72
N PHE A 459 -12.14 -30.94 3.49
CA PHE A 459 -12.95 -31.19 2.31
C PHE A 459 -12.28 -32.14 1.32
N LEU A 460 -11.12 -32.70 1.68
CA LEU A 460 -10.47 -33.75 0.90
C LEU A 460 -10.83 -35.13 1.46
N PRO A 461 -10.95 -36.17 0.61
CA PRO A 461 -11.17 -37.53 1.09
C PRO A 461 -10.06 -37.96 2.05
N ALA A 462 -10.42 -38.49 3.21
CA ALA A 462 -9.46 -39.04 4.15
C ALA A 462 -8.84 -40.32 3.54
N LEU A 463 -7.58 -40.23 3.10
CA LEU A 463 -6.81 -41.40 2.68
C LEU A 463 -6.53 -42.28 3.91
N LYS A 464 -7.44 -43.23 4.18
CA LYS A 464 -7.13 -44.34 5.08
C LYS A 464 -6.13 -45.24 4.37
N ASN A 465 -4.99 -45.45 5.00
CA ASN A 465 -3.92 -46.31 4.51
C ASN A 465 -4.42 -47.72 4.19
N GLN A 466 -4.22 -48.13 2.93
CA GLN A 466 -4.14 -49.49 2.36
C GLN A 466 -5.45 -50.30 2.43
N SER A 467 -5.98 -50.86 1.34
CA SER A 467 -5.32 -51.64 0.29
C SER A 467 -6.05 -51.52 -1.06
N GLN A 468 -5.28 -51.71 -2.13
CA GLN A 468 -5.66 -52.06 -3.51
C GLN A 468 -7.17 -52.11 -3.84
N THR A 469 -7.66 -51.07 -4.47
CA THR A 469 -8.64 -51.18 -5.56
C THR A 469 -8.36 -49.99 -6.47
N GLU A 470 -8.11 -50.23 -7.76
CA GLU A 470 -8.07 -49.15 -8.76
C GLU A 470 -9.45 -48.51 -8.77
N LEU A 471 -9.63 -47.45 -7.96
CA LEU A 471 -10.80 -46.60 -8.02
C LEU A 471 -10.73 -45.89 -9.37
N VAL A 472 -11.66 -46.22 -10.26
CA VAL A 472 -11.82 -45.63 -11.58
C VAL A 472 -11.75 -44.11 -11.46
N ASP A 473 -11.00 -43.45 -12.35
CA ASP A 473 -10.73 -42.00 -12.29
C ASP A 473 -12.00 -41.15 -12.11
N GLU A 474 -13.15 -41.60 -12.63
CA GLU A 474 -14.45 -40.94 -12.43
C GLU A 474 -14.94 -40.96 -10.97
N GLU A 475 -14.68 -42.03 -10.22
CA GLU A 475 -15.03 -42.13 -8.79
C GLU A 475 -14.16 -41.18 -7.96
N ILE A 476 -12.86 -41.09 -8.26
CA ILE A 476 -11.92 -40.15 -7.64
C ILE A 476 -12.33 -38.71 -7.96
N MET A 477 -12.61 -38.41 -9.23
CA MET A 477 -13.05 -37.09 -9.66
C MET A 477 -14.43 -36.73 -9.08
N SER A 478 -15.33 -37.71 -8.90
CA SER A 478 -16.61 -37.52 -8.21
C SER A 478 -16.40 -37.16 -6.74
N GLN A 479 -15.50 -37.85 -6.04
CA GLN A 479 -15.18 -37.58 -4.63
C GLN A 479 -14.49 -36.22 -4.44
N ILE A 480 -13.55 -35.85 -5.30
CA ILE A 480 -12.90 -34.52 -5.29
C ILE A 480 -13.94 -33.43 -5.61
N ARG A 481 -14.81 -33.63 -6.60
CA ARG A 481 -15.91 -32.70 -6.92
C ARG A 481 -16.86 -32.52 -5.74
N LYS A 482 -17.11 -33.56 -4.93
CA LYS A 482 -17.95 -33.48 -3.72
C LYS A 482 -17.33 -32.59 -2.64
N GLY A 483 -16.01 -32.70 -2.43
CA GLY A 483 -15.25 -31.81 -1.56
C GLY A 483 -15.29 -30.35 -2.02
N HIS A 484 -15.01 -30.14 -3.31
CA HIS A 484 -15.03 -28.82 -3.94
C HIS A 484 -16.41 -28.13 -3.85
N LYS A 485 -17.51 -28.85 -4.11
CA LYS A 485 -18.87 -28.30 -3.96
C LYS A 485 -19.15 -27.84 -2.53
N THR A 486 -18.72 -28.61 -1.54
CA THR A 486 -18.89 -28.24 -0.13
C THR A 486 -18.08 -26.98 0.22
N VAL A 487 -16.83 -26.87 -0.25
CA VAL A 487 -16.02 -25.65 -0.09
C VAL A 487 -16.70 -24.45 -0.73
N CYS A 488 -17.17 -24.57 -1.97
CA CYS A 488 -17.88 -23.51 -2.66
C CYS A 488 -19.16 -23.09 -1.91
N MET A 489 -19.93 -24.04 -1.37
CA MET A 489 -21.11 -23.71 -0.55
C MET A 489 -20.74 -22.96 0.72
N VAL A 490 -19.70 -23.38 1.44
CA VAL A 490 -19.25 -22.70 2.67
C VAL A 490 -18.75 -21.28 2.37
N LEU A 491 -17.93 -21.11 1.32
CA LEU A 491 -17.42 -19.80 0.92
C LEU A 491 -18.52 -18.88 0.41
N THR A 492 -19.45 -19.38 -0.40
CA THR A 492 -20.62 -18.60 -0.86
C THR A 492 -21.52 -18.20 0.31
N SER A 493 -21.75 -19.11 1.27
CA SER A 493 -22.53 -18.80 2.48
C SER A 493 -21.86 -17.71 3.31
N ARG A 494 -20.54 -17.83 3.56
CA ARG A 494 -19.78 -16.83 4.30
C ARG A 494 -19.74 -15.48 3.57
N HIS A 495 -19.57 -15.48 2.25
CA HIS A 495 -19.61 -14.27 1.44
C HIS A 495 -20.96 -13.55 1.58
N LYS A 496 -22.08 -14.28 1.44
CA LYS A 496 -23.43 -13.74 1.64
C LYS A 496 -23.65 -13.17 3.05
N ASN A 497 -23.14 -13.86 4.07
CA ASN A 497 -23.20 -13.37 5.45
C ASN A 497 -22.38 -12.09 5.62
N LEU A 498 -21.17 -12.03 5.06
CA LEU A 498 -20.32 -10.83 5.09
C LEU A 498 -20.94 -9.67 4.31
N ASP A 499 -21.59 -9.91 3.18
CA ASP A 499 -22.30 -8.87 2.43
C ASP A 499 -23.47 -8.28 3.23
N THR A 500 -24.18 -9.14 3.97
CA THR A 500 -25.25 -8.70 4.88
C THR A 500 -24.68 -7.81 5.99
N VAL A 501 -23.58 -8.23 6.62
CA VAL A 501 -22.89 -7.45 7.65
C VAL A 501 -22.36 -6.13 7.08
N ARG A 502 -21.81 -6.15 5.86
CA ARG A 502 -21.30 -4.96 5.16
C ARG A 502 -22.39 -3.94 4.87
N ALA A 503 -23.58 -4.39 4.45
CA ALA A 503 -24.72 -3.52 4.22
C ALA A 503 -25.19 -2.82 5.52
N VAL A 504 -25.16 -3.55 6.65
CA VAL A 504 -25.44 -2.97 7.98
C VAL A 504 -24.32 -2.02 8.40
N TRP A 505 -23.06 -2.33 8.08
CA TRP A 505 -21.90 -1.48 8.37
C TRP A 505 -21.94 -0.13 7.65
N SER A 506 -22.39 -0.07 6.40
CA SER A 506 -22.50 1.19 5.65
C SER A 506 -23.65 2.09 6.13
N THR A 507 -24.62 1.54 6.85
CA THR A 507 -25.88 2.23 7.19
C THR A 507 -26.07 2.48 8.69
N SER A 508 -25.27 1.89 9.57
CA SER A 508 -25.48 1.92 11.02
C SER A 508 -24.18 1.94 11.85
N ASP A 509 -24.27 2.13 13.17
CA ASP A 509 -23.09 2.10 14.06
C ASP A 509 -22.51 0.69 14.15
N ILE A 510 -21.20 0.62 14.44
CA ILE A 510 -20.38 -0.58 14.46
C ILE A 510 -20.96 -1.71 15.32
N LYS A 511 -21.65 -1.34 16.40
CA LYS A 511 -22.31 -2.27 17.30
C LYS A 511 -23.37 -3.08 16.56
N ASN A 512 -24.20 -2.43 15.75
CA ASN A 512 -25.27 -3.08 15.00
C ASN A 512 -24.70 -4.02 13.92
N SER A 513 -23.56 -3.67 13.34
CA SER A 513 -22.87 -4.55 12.38
C SER A 513 -22.28 -5.79 13.06
N VAL A 514 -21.72 -5.63 14.26
CA VAL A 514 -21.27 -6.77 15.08
C VAL A 514 -22.47 -7.60 15.55
N ASP A 515 -23.58 -6.99 15.95
CA ASP A 515 -24.82 -7.69 16.31
C ASP A 515 -25.36 -8.47 15.11
N SER A 516 -25.32 -7.90 13.90
CA SER A 516 -25.67 -8.58 12.66
C SER A 516 -24.74 -9.78 12.39
N ALA A 517 -23.43 -9.61 12.56
CA ALA A 517 -22.47 -10.71 12.42
C ALA A 517 -22.73 -11.82 13.43
N VAL A 518 -23.03 -11.48 14.69
CA VAL A 518 -23.41 -12.43 15.73
C VAL A 518 -24.73 -13.14 15.38
N ALA A 519 -25.70 -12.43 14.82
CA ALA A 519 -26.98 -12.98 14.40
C ALA A 519 -26.84 -13.99 13.25
N THR A 520 -25.79 -13.89 12.42
CA THR A 520 -25.51 -14.91 11.39
C THR A 520 -25.11 -16.28 11.96
N ASN A 521 -24.78 -16.35 13.26
CA ASN A 521 -24.33 -17.55 13.97
C ASN A 521 -23.14 -18.28 13.32
N ASP A 522 -22.30 -17.53 12.60
CA ASP A 522 -21.08 -18.01 11.98
C ASP A 522 -19.85 -17.34 12.61
N LEU A 523 -19.10 -18.10 13.42
CA LEU A 523 -17.89 -17.61 14.09
C LEU A 523 -16.82 -17.12 13.09
N SER A 524 -16.81 -17.64 11.86
CA SER A 524 -15.85 -17.21 10.84
C SER A 524 -16.07 -15.76 10.41
N VAL A 525 -17.32 -15.35 10.28
CA VAL A 525 -17.74 -13.98 9.97
C VAL A 525 -17.37 -13.03 11.12
N VAL A 526 -17.58 -13.47 12.37
CA VAL A 526 -17.17 -12.70 13.55
C VAL A 526 -15.65 -12.51 13.60
N VAL A 527 -14.87 -13.53 13.26
CA VAL A 527 -13.41 -13.44 13.22
C VAL A 527 -12.94 -12.47 12.14
N ASP A 528 -13.54 -12.50 10.94
CA ASP A 528 -13.21 -11.55 9.87
C ASP A 528 -13.47 -10.12 10.32
N LEU A 529 -14.64 -9.88 10.91
CA LEU A 529 -15.03 -8.56 11.39
C LEU A 529 -14.10 -8.08 12.52
N LEU A 530 -13.79 -8.93 13.50
CA LEU A 530 -12.88 -8.58 14.60
C LEU A 530 -11.45 -8.32 14.11
N ASN A 531 -10.97 -9.00 13.07
CA ASN A 531 -9.65 -8.71 12.50
C ASN A 531 -9.56 -7.31 11.88
N ILE A 532 -10.68 -6.75 11.41
CA ILE A 532 -10.76 -5.36 10.95
C ILE A 532 -10.84 -4.42 12.16
N VAL A 533 -11.78 -4.67 13.08
CA VAL A 533 -11.98 -3.84 14.28
C VAL A 533 -10.73 -3.74 15.15
N ASN A 534 -9.94 -4.82 15.24
CA ASN A 534 -8.68 -4.86 15.99
C ASN A 534 -7.60 -3.93 15.43
N GLN A 535 -7.67 -3.51 14.16
CA GLN A 535 -6.67 -2.62 13.54
C GLN A 535 -6.87 -1.16 13.94
N THR A 536 -8.08 -0.81 14.39
CA THR A 536 -8.49 0.58 14.65
C THR A 536 -9.05 0.70 16.06
N ALA A 537 -8.17 1.00 17.01
CA ALA A 537 -8.53 1.00 18.43
C ALA A 537 -9.61 2.05 18.83
N SER A 538 -9.85 3.07 18.01
CA SER A 538 -10.92 4.08 18.19
C SER A 538 -12.34 3.53 17.99
N LEU A 539 -12.48 2.40 17.29
CA LEU A 539 -13.76 1.75 17.05
C LEU A 539 -14.33 1.06 18.30
N TRP A 540 -13.48 0.75 19.27
CA TRP A 540 -13.92 0.12 20.50
C TRP A 540 -14.66 1.12 21.40
N LYS A 541 -15.90 0.78 21.74
CA LYS A 541 -16.74 1.47 22.73
C LYS A 541 -17.18 0.47 23.79
N LEU A 542 -17.63 0.97 24.96
CA LEU A 542 -18.15 0.09 26.03
C LEU A 542 -19.34 -0.77 25.55
N ASP A 543 -20.19 -0.21 24.70
CA ASP A 543 -21.32 -0.91 24.08
C ASP A 543 -20.90 -2.06 23.15
N LEU A 544 -19.74 -1.94 22.51
CA LEU A 544 -19.19 -3.01 21.67
C LEU A 544 -18.66 -4.15 22.54
N CYS A 545 -18.04 -3.82 23.67
CA CYS A 545 -17.50 -4.79 24.61
C CYS A 545 -18.59 -5.75 25.11
N THR A 546 -19.81 -5.25 25.37
CA THR A 546 -20.92 -6.09 25.84
C THR A 546 -21.34 -7.17 24.84
N VAL A 547 -21.20 -6.90 23.53
CA VAL A 547 -21.56 -7.84 22.45
C VAL A 547 -20.40 -8.78 22.13
N VAL A 548 -19.17 -8.27 22.17
CA VAL A 548 -17.99 -9.02 21.72
C VAL A 548 -17.46 -9.98 22.78
N LEU A 549 -17.55 -9.65 24.08
CA LEU A 549 -17.03 -10.51 25.15
C LEU A 549 -17.59 -11.95 25.13
N PRO A 550 -18.91 -12.18 24.96
CA PRO A 550 -19.45 -13.53 24.77
C PRO A 550 -18.90 -14.28 23.54
N GLN A 551 -18.54 -13.56 22.47
CA GLN A 551 -17.93 -14.19 21.29
C GLN A 551 -16.47 -14.52 21.53
N ILE A 552 -15.72 -13.65 22.22
CA ILE A 552 -14.34 -13.93 22.63
C ILE A 552 -14.27 -15.23 23.43
N GLU A 553 -15.21 -15.47 24.34
CA GLU A 553 -15.28 -16.73 25.10
C GLU A 553 -15.31 -17.95 24.16
N LYS A 554 -16.19 -17.93 23.15
CA LYS A 554 -16.29 -19.00 22.14
C LYS A 554 -15.02 -19.12 21.29
N LEU A 555 -14.42 -18.00 20.90
CA LEU A 555 -13.21 -17.97 20.09
C LEU A 555 -12.01 -18.55 20.84
N LEU A 556 -11.85 -18.24 22.12
CA LEU A 556 -10.77 -18.77 22.95
C LEU A 556 -10.90 -20.28 23.17
N GLN A 557 -12.11 -20.84 23.09
CA GLN A 557 -12.37 -22.29 23.17
C GLN A 557 -12.32 -23.01 21.81
N SER A 558 -12.12 -22.27 20.72
CA SER A 558 -12.09 -22.83 19.36
C SER A 558 -10.91 -23.81 19.16
N LYS A 559 -11.14 -24.83 18.32
CA LYS A 559 -10.10 -25.75 17.82
C LYS A 559 -9.19 -25.13 16.75
N TYR A 560 -9.54 -23.95 16.24
CA TYR A 560 -8.81 -23.26 15.18
C TYR A 560 -7.85 -22.23 15.77
N GLU A 561 -6.55 -22.34 15.44
CA GLU A 561 -5.49 -21.47 15.96
C GLU A 561 -5.75 -19.98 15.67
N SER A 562 -6.25 -19.67 14.46
CA SER A 562 -6.56 -18.32 14.03
C SER A 562 -7.68 -17.67 14.86
N TYR A 563 -8.68 -18.46 15.27
CA TYR A 563 -9.82 -17.95 16.03
C TYR A 563 -9.38 -17.59 17.45
N VAL A 564 -8.57 -18.47 18.05
CA VAL A 564 -7.98 -18.23 19.37
C VAL A 564 -7.09 -16.97 19.33
N GLN A 565 -6.27 -16.81 18.27
CA GLN A 565 -5.41 -15.63 18.12
C GLN A 565 -6.21 -14.33 18.00
N THR A 566 -7.27 -14.30 17.18
CA THR A 566 -8.15 -13.13 17.05
C THR A 566 -8.84 -12.83 18.39
N GLY A 567 -9.35 -13.84 19.08
CA GLY A 567 -9.95 -13.71 20.41
C GLY A 567 -8.98 -13.14 21.45
N CYS A 568 -7.75 -13.64 21.50
CA CYS A 568 -6.71 -13.12 22.41
C CYS A 568 -6.39 -11.65 22.11
N THR A 569 -6.29 -11.28 20.83
CA THR A 569 -5.97 -9.91 20.41
C THR A 569 -7.08 -8.94 20.80
N SER A 570 -8.34 -9.30 20.54
CA SER A 570 -9.50 -8.50 20.93
C SER A 570 -9.63 -8.39 22.45
N LEU A 571 -9.42 -9.48 23.19
CA LEU A 571 -9.47 -9.45 24.66
C LEU A 571 -8.39 -8.53 25.24
N LYS A 572 -7.16 -8.58 24.71
CA LYS A 572 -6.07 -7.71 25.13
C LYS A 572 -6.42 -6.23 24.98
N LEU A 573 -7.03 -5.84 23.84
CA LEU A 573 -7.47 -4.46 23.61
C LEU A 573 -8.55 -4.02 24.59
N ILE A 574 -9.53 -4.89 24.88
CA ILE A 574 -10.58 -4.61 25.87
C ILE A 574 -9.97 -4.42 27.26
N LEU A 575 -9.08 -5.32 27.68
CA LEU A 575 -8.43 -5.25 28.99
C LEU A 575 -7.59 -3.98 29.14
N GLN A 576 -6.80 -3.61 28.13
CA GLN A 576 -5.94 -2.42 28.21
C GLN A 576 -6.72 -1.10 28.27
N ARG A 577 -7.88 -1.02 27.61
CA ARG A 577 -8.63 0.25 27.48
C ARG A 577 -9.82 0.39 28.41
N PHE A 578 -10.53 -0.70 28.67
CA PHE A 578 -11.81 -0.66 29.38
C PHE A 578 -11.76 -1.28 30.76
N LEU A 579 -10.76 -2.12 31.09
CA LEU A 579 -10.68 -2.71 32.43
C LEU A 579 -10.57 -1.65 33.54
N PRO A 580 -9.69 -0.62 33.44
CA PRO A 580 -9.61 0.43 34.48
C PRO A 580 -10.95 1.15 34.66
N LEU A 581 -11.60 1.50 33.55
CA LEU A 581 -12.91 2.13 33.55
C LEU A 581 -13.98 1.26 34.23
N ILE A 582 -13.99 -0.05 33.93
CA ILE A 582 -14.95 -0.99 34.50
C ILE A 582 -14.73 -1.12 36.01
N THR A 583 -13.48 -1.26 36.46
CA THR A 583 -13.17 -1.38 37.89
C THR A 583 -13.48 -0.10 38.65
N ASP A 584 -13.15 1.07 38.11
CA ASP A 584 -13.40 2.37 38.74
C ASP A 584 -14.90 2.65 38.92
N ILE A 585 -15.70 2.33 37.90
CA ILE A 585 -17.16 2.50 37.95
C ILE A 585 -17.82 1.55 38.95
N LEU A 586 -17.31 0.31 39.06
CA LEU A 586 -17.83 -0.67 40.02
C LEU A 586 -17.41 -0.37 41.47
N ALA A 587 -16.26 0.28 41.67
CA ALA A 587 -15.78 0.72 42.99
C ALA A 587 -16.41 2.05 43.45
N ALA A 588 -16.97 2.84 42.54
CA ALA A 588 -17.56 4.13 42.87
C ALA A 588 -18.78 4.00 43.81
N PRO A 589 -18.91 4.88 44.84
CA PRO A 589 -20.05 4.87 45.73
C PRO A 589 -21.37 5.18 44.99
N PRO A 590 -22.52 4.70 45.51
CA PRO A 590 -23.81 4.97 44.90
C PRO A 590 -24.07 6.48 44.86
N SER A 591 -24.46 7.00 43.70
CA SER A 591 -24.83 8.40 43.56
C SER A 591 -26.16 8.67 44.26
N VAL A 592 -26.24 9.80 44.97
CA VAL A 592 -27.49 10.32 45.50
C VAL A 592 -28.22 11.04 44.36
N GLY A 593 -29.19 10.37 43.73
CA GLY A 593 -29.99 10.90 42.61
C GLY A 593 -30.18 9.89 41.49
N VAL A 594 -31.21 10.08 40.66
CA VAL A 594 -31.50 9.24 39.48
C VAL A 594 -30.76 9.81 38.27
N ASP A 595 -29.63 9.20 37.91
CA ASP A 595 -28.90 9.49 36.67
C ASP A 595 -28.93 8.26 35.77
N ILE A 596 -29.91 8.25 34.86
CA ILE A 596 -30.18 7.13 33.94
C ILE A 596 -28.94 6.79 33.12
N THR A 597 -28.15 7.79 32.71
CA THR A 597 -26.96 7.56 31.87
C THR A 597 -25.83 6.88 32.64
N ARG A 598 -25.65 7.27 33.92
CA ARG A 598 -24.69 6.64 34.82
C ARG A 598 -25.13 5.22 35.20
N GLU A 599 -26.42 5.01 35.45
CA GLU A 599 -26.99 3.69 35.74
C GLU A 599 -26.86 2.73 34.55
N GLU A 600 -27.13 3.19 33.32
CA GLU A 600 -26.91 2.42 32.10
C GLU A 600 -25.44 2.05 31.91
N ARG A 601 -24.51 2.99 32.16
CA ARG A 601 -23.07 2.73 32.08
C ARG A 601 -22.63 1.71 33.13
N LEU A 602 -23.11 1.85 34.37
CA LEU A 602 -22.86 0.90 35.45
C LEU A 602 -23.40 -0.48 35.10
N HIS A 603 -24.58 -0.58 34.51
CA HIS A 603 -25.16 -1.84 34.05
C HIS A 603 -24.28 -2.52 32.99
N LYS A 604 -23.82 -1.78 31.98
CA LYS A 604 -22.89 -2.28 30.95
C LYS A 604 -21.57 -2.74 31.56
N CYS A 605 -21.00 -1.98 32.50
CA CYS A 605 -19.78 -2.36 33.23
C CYS A 605 -19.98 -3.65 34.04
N ARG A 606 -21.12 -3.83 34.74
CA ARG A 606 -21.44 -5.08 35.46
C ARG A 606 -21.53 -6.27 34.52
N LEU A 607 -22.16 -6.10 33.35
CA LEU A 607 -22.25 -7.15 32.34
C LEU A 607 -20.86 -7.55 31.80
N CYS A 608 -20.04 -6.56 31.42
CA CYS A 608 -18.67 -6.79 30.98
C CYS A 608 -17.84 -7.47 32.07
N TYR A 609 -17.91 -7.02 33.32
CA TYR A 609 -17.17 -7.60 34.45
C TYR A 609 -17.55 -9.06 34.68
N LYS A 610 -18.84 -9.39 34.66
CA LYS A 610 -19.33 -10.78 34.77
C LYS A 610 -18.72 -11.67 33.68
N GLN A 611 -18.71 -11.19 32.43
CA GLN A 611 -18.14 -11.95 31.31
C GLN A 611 -16.61 -12.07 31.39
N LEU A 612 -15.92 -11.00 31.78
CA LEU A 612 -14.47 -11.02 32.00
C LEU A 612 -14.08 -12.01 33.09
N LYS A 613 -14.86 -12.13 34.17
CA LYS A 613 -14.62 -13.13 35.21
C LYS A 613 -14.77 -14.56 34.70
N ASN A 614 -15.75 -14.83 33.84
CA ASN A 614 -15.89 -16.13 33.18
C ASN A 614 -14.69 -16.44 32.27
N ILE A 615 -14.28 -15.48 31.45
CA ILE A 615 -13.13 -15.61 30.54
C ILE A 615 -11.83 -15.80 31.33
N SER A 616 -11.69 -15.17 32.51
CA SER A 616 -10.51 -15.31 33.37
C SER A 616 -10.21 -16.78 33.70
N ASN A 617 -11.25 -17.56 34.03
CA ASN A 617 -11.11 -18.99 34.31
C ASN A 617 -10.57 -19.76 33.10
N ILE A 618 -11.02 -19.42 31.89
CA ILE A 618 -10.56 -20.06 30.64
C ILE A 618 -9.09 -19.69 30.37
N VAL A 619 -8.73 -18.43 30.53
CA VAL A 619 -7.36 -17.92 30.35
C VAL A 619 -6.41 -18.56 31.35
N LYS A 620 -6.81 -18.67 32.62
CA LYS A 620 -6.04 -19.32 33.69
C LYS A 620 -5.76 -20.79 33.37
N ASN A 621 -6.78 -21.55 32.95
CA ASN A 621 -6.63 -22.95 32.54
C ASN A 621 -5.71 -23.15 31.33
N LYS A 622 -5.62 -22.15 30.42
CA LYS A 622 -4.80 -22.22 29.20
C LYS A 622 -3.42 -21.55 29.32
N SER A 623 -3.14 -20.87 30.42
CA SER A 623 -1.87 -20.15 30.66
C SER A 623 -0.64 -21.08 30.72
N GLY A 624 -0.83 -22.34 31.09
CA GLY A 624 0.22 -23.38 31.15
C GLY A 624 0.63 -23.97 29.79
N LEU A 625 -0.05 -23.61 28.69
CA LEU A 625 0.30 -24.11 27.36
C LEU A 625 1.64 -23.54 26.88
N SER A 626 2.35 -24.31 26.05
CA SER A 626 3.58 -23.90 25.37
C SER A 626 3.27 -23.40 23.94
N GLY A 627 4.20 -22.66 23.33
CA GLY A 627 4.04 -22.08 21.99
C GLY A 627 3.46 -20.66 21.96
N ARG A 628 3.12 -20.18 20.76
CA ARG A 628 2.68 -18.79 20.49
C ARG A 628 1.44 -18.38 21.30
N HIS A 629 0.45 -19.27 21.41
CA HIS A 629 -0.77 -19.04 22.20
C HIS A 629 -0.50 -19.08 23.68
N GLY A 630 0.42 -19.96 24.12
CA GLY A 630 0.87 -20.02 25.50
C GLY A 630 1.39 -18.67 26.01
N SER A 631 2.22 -17.99 25.22
CA SER A 631 2.66 -16.62 25.57
C SER A 631 1.51 -15.61 25.61
N ALA A 632 0.55 -15.68 24.68
CA ALA A 632 -0.60 -14.78 24.67
C ALA A 632 -1.52 -15.00 25.89
N PHE A 633 -1.78 -16.25 26.28
CA PHE A 633 -2.58 -16.56 27.46
C PHE A 633 -1.91 -16.14 28.76
N ARG A 634 -0.57 -16.22 28.88
CA ARG A 634 0.16 -15.70 30.04
C ARG A 634 0.06 -14.18 30.14
N GLU A 635 0.22 -13.47 29.03
CA GLU A 635 0.07 -12.02 29.00
C GLU A 635 -1.35 -11.60 29.41
N LEU A 636 -2.37 -12.29 28.87
CA LEU A 636 -3.76 -12.06 29.25
C LEU A 636 -4.02 -12.38 30.73
N HIS A 637 -3.45 -13.47 31.25
CA HIS A 637 -3.59 -13.84 32.66
C HIS A 637 -3.03 -12.74 33.59
N LEU A 638 -1.87 -12.18 33.25
CA LEU A 638 -1.29 -11.05 34.00
C LEU A 638 -2.18 -9.80 33.96
N LEU A 639 -2.73 -9.45 32.80
CA LEU A 639 -3.65 -8.32 32.67
C LEU A 639 -4.97 -8.52 33.45
N MET A 640 -5.41 -9.76 33.61
CA MET A 640 -6.64 -10.13 34.31
C MET A 640 -6.45 -10.35 35.82
N ALA A 641 -5.23 -10.26 36.35
CA ALA A 641 -4.96 -10.45 37.77
C ALA A 641 -5.72 -9.45 38.68
N VAL A 642 -6.11 -8.28 38.15
CA VAL A 642 -6.91 -7.26 38.85
C VAL A 642 -8.38 -7.70 39.06
N LEU A 643 -8.83 -8.75 38.37
CA LEU A 643 -10.19 -9.29 38.47
C LEU A 643 -10.32 -10.46 39.47
N GLU A 644 -9.20 -10.95 39.98
CA GLU A 644 -9.13 -11.96 41.06
C GLU A 644 -9.26 -11.27 42.42
#